data_AF-A0A939XJJ6-F1
#
_entry.id   AF-A0A939XJJ6-F1
#
_cell.length_a   1.000
_cell.length_b   1.000
_cell.length_c   1.000
_cell.angle_alpha   90.00
_cell.angle_beta   90.00
_cell.angle_gamma   90.00
#
_symmetry.space_group_name_H-M   'P 1'
#
loop_
_entity.id
_entity.type
_entity.pdbx_description
1 polymer ?
#
loop_
_entity_poly.entity_id
_entity_poly.type
_entity_poly.pdbx_seq_one_letter_code
_entity_poly.pdbx_strand_id
1 'polypeptide(L)'
;EVVLSNPNEEIIDQITTPVLIDDYSFGRMTDGSDSWGIFDVATPGKKNSNTKPLSATPVISPTAGFFTSSQKATITCSDASATIYYTTDGSIPTKSSKKYSGAITISKNTPLRAIAISNGCKESKVATATYFIKSRAMTLPVVSLVTDQKNFYDNKIGIYVKGTNGVAGKCSDDPVNWNQDWERPVHIEYFDKNQILQLSQDAGVKITGTCSRTNAMKSLRIIARQEYGDNRLRYKFFDKKDINKFKSIVLRNAGNDFNNTMIRDALITGIAGEGMDVDVQALQPAAVFLNGEYLGMHNIREKVSDHFAEENYGAESDLVDLLEYKGSNEVLIIDGDNKEYNALISFVEKNSLANQANYDKVASQIDIDNFIDYWIAQIYVGNWDWPNNNNKWWKARGKNTKWRWILFGTEYSCNVYGGQQPDENSVKRCLDEYAEGSPLGFSHGVNLLMRKLLENTAFKAKFLQRFSYHIDHTFRYARVKEFSDSLANLISTEMVEHANRWDPGLMASDWWNPSGNTRWQNNLNSLNSWFEQRAKYVSQHLRDYFSIPSRYAVTVSADINNVKFSVNGCPSTANITGKYFANINLNLSAVLPEGKAVDYWIVTSSNGNEQRIYKDAIDLSISGDVVVKLYTKDAAPVQLPERTVAITGLYINEVMPNNKGALSDETGHFPAWIEFYNSNDFAIDMAGLYIFDGKKQEYQIPGGSSELTTIPAKGHLVFFADGKPELGALHLGYTLKDEKENSVNLGQVLNKDRIFVDYMDAPAIKKNQSYGRSSDGAATLVTFVETTPFDKNSNGKVETVLPVYTYTGEDPDEGGQQNNNGDPNTPVSEVAVADLTVYPNPTSDYVRIDSNLESVSYALYTISGEKLLAGQGKQVDMSNVPSGMYVLRAYVGDALQNVKVIKR
;
A
#
# COMPACT_ATOMS: atom_id res chain seq x y z
N GLU A 1 -9.17 -7.72 21.30
CA GLU A 1 -10.23 -7.34 22.25
C GLU A 1 -11.41 -8.27 22.05
N VAL A 2 -12.10 -8.64 23.12
CA VAL A 2 -13.35 -9.41 23.06
C VAL A 2 -14.41 -8.56 23.75
N VAL A 3 -15.52 -8.31 23.05
CA VAL A 3 -16.63 -7.48 23.51
C VAL A 3 -17.89 -8.33 23.52
N LEU A 4 -18.60 -8.31 24.65
CA LEU A 4 -19.95 -8.82 24.78
C LEU A 4 -20.89 -7.60 24.77
N SER A 5 -21.78 -7.53 23.78
CA SER A 5 -22.80 -6.48 23.69
C SER A 5 -24.21 -7.05 23.65
N ASN A 6 -25.20 -6.21 23.95
CA ASN A 6 -26.61 -6.53 23.74
C ASN A 6 -27.01 -6.32 22.25
N PRO A 7 -28.23 -6.67 21.83
CA PRO A 7 -28.70 -6.46 20.44
C PRO A 7 -28.70 -5.00 19.96
N ASN A 8 -28.60 -4.02 20.86
CA ASN A 8 -28.47 -2.60 20.55
C ASN A 8 -27.00 -2.14 20.49
N GLU A 9 -26.05 -3.08 20.49
CA GLU A 9 -24.59 -2.85 20.52
C GLU A 9 -24.05 -2.18 21.80
N GLU A 10 -24.85 -2.05 22.86
CA GLU A 10 -24.37 -1.57 24.15
C GLU A 10 -23.46 -2.63 24.79
N ILE A 11 -22.25 -2.22 25.20
CA ILE A 11 -21.24 -3.11 25.79
C ILE A 11 -21.69 -3.56 27.18
N ILE A 12 -21.86 -4.88 27.37
CA ILE A 12 -22.17 -5.54 28.64
C ILE A 12 -20.88 -5.88 29.40
N ASP A 13 -19.88 -6.42 28.69
CA ASP A 13 -18.57 -6.75 29.25
C ASP A 13 -17.52 -6.64 28.14
N GLN A 14 -16.29 -6.33 28.50
CA GLN A 14 -15.19 -6.25 27.54
C GLN A 14 -13.87 -6.65 28.18
N ILE A 15 -13.00 -7.22 27.35
CA ILE A 15 -11.67 -7.62 27.77
C ILE A 15 -10.64 -7.38 26.66
N THR A 16 -9.54 -6.76 27.04
CA THR A 16 -8.32 -6.77 26.24
C THR A 16 -7.42 -7.90 26.72
N THR A 17 -7.25 -8.91 25.87
CA THR A 17 -6.35 -10.03 26.14
C THR A 17 -4.89 -9.60 25.94
N PRO A 18 -3.97 -9.95 26.86
CA PRO A 18 -2.54 -9.79 26.58
C PRO A 18 -2.09 -10.79 25.51
N VAL A 19 -0.89 -10.59 24.96
CA VAL A 19 -0.22 -11.65 24.21
C VAL A 19 0.04 -12.81 25.16
N LEU A 20 -0.56 -13.97 24.86
CA LEU A 20 -0.41 -15.20 25.61
C LEU A 20 0.71 -16.06 25.04
N ILE A 21 1.27 -16.90 25.89
CA ILE A 21 2.20 -17.96 25.49
C ILE A 21 1.34 -19.16 25.08
N ASP A 22 1.83 -20.00 24.16
CA ASP A 22 1.13 -21.22 23.71
C ASP A 22 0.57 -22.05 24.88
N ASP A 23 -0.67 -22.50 24.72
CA ASP A 23 -1.45 -23.28 25.71
C ASP A 23 -1.78 -22.57 27.04
N TYR A 24 -1.51 -21.28 27.16
CA TYR A 24 -2.05 -20.45 28.25
C TYR A 24 -3.36 -19.80 27.85
N SER A 25 -4.26 -19.64 28.82
CA SER A 25 -5.52 -18.88 28.64
C SER A 25 -5.54 -17.65 29.56
N PHE A 26 -6.33 -16.65 29.20
CA PHE A 26 -6.55 -15.45 30.00
C PHE A 26 -8.00 -15.39 30.45
N GLY A 27 -8.23 -15.09 31.72
CA GLY A 27 -9.58 -15.09 32.29
C GLY A 27 -9.63 -14.43 33.66
N ARG A 28 -10.84 -14.30 34.22
CA ARG A 28 -11.05 -13.79 35.57
C ARG A 28 -10.39 -14.72 36.59
N MET A 29 -9.59 -14.19 37.51
CA MET A 29 -8.77 -14.98 38.46
C MET A 29 -9.57 -16.01 39.26
N THR A 30 -10.78 -15.63 39.65
CA THR A 30 -11.83 -16.53 40.14
C THR A 30 -13.13 -16.20 39.40
N ASP A 31 -14.12 -17.10 39.45
CA ASP A 31 -15.43 -16.89 38.80
C ASP A 31 -15.99 -15.51 39.13
N GLY A 32 -16.25 -14.70 38.10
CA GLY A 32 -16.82 -13.35 38.23
C GLY A 32 -15.91 -12.28 38.85
N SER A 33 -14.63 -12.55 39.14
CA SER A 33 -13.69 -11.56 39.70
C SER A 33 -13.38 -10.42 38.72
N ASP A 34 -13.21 -9.20 39.22
CA ASP A 34 -12.74 -8.04 38.43
C ASP A 34 -11.26 -8.14 38.07
N SER A 35 -10.51 -9.01 38.75
CA SER A 35 -9.10 -9.25 38.48
C SER A 35 -8.92 -10.30 37.41
N TRP A 36 -8.08 -10.02 36.43
CA TRP A 36 -7.76 -10.93 35.33
C TRP A 36 -6.38 -11.56 35.52
N GLY A 37 -6.23 -12.81 35.10
CA GLY A 37 -4.99 -13.56 35.24
C GLY A 37 -4.79 -14.58 34.14
N ILE A 38 -3.58 -15.10 34.07
CA ILE A 38 -3.18 -16.11 33.08
C ILE A 38 -3.25 -17.49 33.75
N PHE A 39 -3.81 -18.45 33.02
CA PHE A 39 -3.96 -19.85 33.39
C PHE A 39 -3.03 -20.70 32.52
N ASP A 40 -2.23 -21.55 33.15
CA ASP A 40 -1.45 -22.61 32.49
C ASP A 40 -2.25 -23.90 32.27
N VAL A 41 -3.41 -24.02 32.91
CA VAL A 41 -4.39 -25.07 32.65
C VAL A 41 -5.71 -24.37 32.41
N ALA A 42 -6.17 -24.39 31.17
CA ALA A 42 -7.44 -23.78 30.81
C ALA A 42 -8.59 -24.45 31.59
N THR A 43 -9.57 -23.66 32.00
CA THR A 43 -10.76 -24.08 32.77
C THR A 43 -12.07 -24.02 31.97
N PRO A 44 -12.13 -24.40 30.66
CA PRO A 44 -13.38 -24.31 29.91
C PRO A 44 -14.46 -25.19 30.55
N GLY A 45 -15.62 -24.59 30.86
CA GLY A 45 -16.73 -25.25 31.55
C GLY A 45 -16.47 -25.63 33.02
N LYS A 46 -15.38 -25.14 33.63
CA LYS A 46 -15.00 -25.37 35.04
C LYS A 46 -14.78 -24.04 35.76
N LYS A 47 -14.78 -24.08 37.09
CA LYS A 47 -14.46 -22.93 37.95
C LYS A 47 -13.04 -22.42 37.69
N ASN A 48 -12.91 -21.11 37.51
CA ASN A 48 -11.63 -20.41 37.44
C ASN A 48 -10.93 -20.47 38.80
N SER A 49 -9.70 -21.01 38.80
CA SER A 49 -8.82 -21.10 39.97
C SER A 49 -7.36 -21.21 39.51
N ASN A 50 -6.39 -20.99 40.40
CA ASN A 50 -4.95 -21.16 40.16
C ASN A 50 -4.30 -20.22 39.12
N THR A 51 -4.86 -19.03 38.88
CA THR A 51 -4.23 -18.03 38.03
C THR A 51 -2.94 -17.48 38.61
N LYS A 52 -1.98 -17.16 37.74
CA LYS A 52 -0.73 -16.50 38.12
C LYS A 52 -0.37 -15.43 37.10
N PRO A 53 0.12 -14.25 37.51
CA PRO A 53 0.64 -13.27 36.58
C PRO A 53 1.96 -13.76 35.95
N LEU A 54 2.34 -13.22 34.79
CA LEU A 54 3.69 -13.41 34.24
C LEU A 54 4.70 -12.64 35.09
N SER A 55 5.89 -13.20 35.25
CA SER A 55 7.03 -12.45 35.79
C SER A 55 7.42 -11.32 34.83
N ALA A 56 8.02 -10.26 35.36
CA ALA A 56 8.57 -9.20 34.52
C ALA A 56 9.63 -9.74 33.56
N THR A 57 9.60 -9.30 32.30
CA THR A 57 10.60 -9.69 31.30
C THR A 57 11.98 -9.18 31.74
N PRO A 58 13.01 -10.05 31.81
CA PRO A 58 14.33 -9.60 32.21
C PRO A 58 14.94 -8.66 31.16
N VAL A 59 15.79 -7.74 31.60
CA VAL A 59 16.53 -6.81 30.74
C VAL A 59 17.96 -7.32 30.59
N ILE A 60 18.39 -7.47 29.34
CA ILE A 60 19.74 -7.88 28.96
C ILE A 60 20.55 -6.61 28.64
N SER A 61 21.76 -6.47 29.20
CA SER A 61 22.65 -5.34 28.96
C SER A 61 24.11 -5.79 28.75
N PRO A 62 24.84 -5.28 27.74
CA PRO A 62 24.40 -4.32 26.73
C PRO A 62 23.26 -4.85 25.85
N THR A 63 22.52 -3.95 25.19
CA THR A 63 21.47 -4.35 24.22
C THR A 63 22.07 -5.11 23.03
N ALA A 64 21.21 -5.79 22.26
CA ALA A 64 21.61 -6.45 21.03
C ALA A 64 22.33 -5.47 20.09
N GLY A 65 23.31 -5.96 19.33
CA GLY A 65 24.09 -5.12 18.43
C GLY A 65 25.47 -5.66 18.10
N PHE A 66 26.32 -4.77 17.60
CA PHE A 66 27.63 -5.10 17.05
C PHE A 66 28.77 -4.53 17.88
N PHE A 67 29.76 -5.37 18.17
CA PHE A 67 30.87 -5.07 19.07
C PHE A 67 32.21 -5.46 18.44
N THR A 68 33.26 -4.69 18.71
CA THR A 68 34.61 -4.96 18.18
C THR A 68 35.44 -5.90 19.06
N SER A 69 34.95 -6.23 20.24
CA SER A 69 35.62 -7.11 21.21
C SER A 69 34.60 -7.85 22.07
N SER A 70 35.06 -8.88 22.79
CA SER A 70 34.23 -9.68 23.69
C SER A 70 33.43 -8.82 24.67
N GLN A 71 32.15 -9.15 24.86
CA GLN A 71 31.24 -8.45 25.76
C GLN A 71 31.02 -9.22 27.07
N LYS A 72 30.65 -8.51 28.13
CA LYS A 72 30.17 -9.08 29.39
C LYS A 72 28.68 -8.73 29.54
N ALA A 73 27.81 -9.62 29.11
CA ALA A 73 26.37 -9.43 29.21
C ALA A 73 25.87 -9.67 30.64
N THR A 74 25.01 -8.79 31.12
CA THR A 74 24.34 -8.86 32.40
C THR A 74 22.83 -8.97 32.18
N ILE A 75 22.14 -9.63 33.10
CA ILE A 75 20.70 -9.84 33.02
C ILE A 75 20.10 -9.39 34.35
N THR A 76 19.11 -8.51 34.28
CA THR A 76 18.43 -7.96 35.45
C THR A 76 16.93 -8.17 35.33
N CYS A 77 16.21 -8.15 36.45
CA CYS A 77 14.75 -8.18 36.50
C CYS A 77 14.30 -7.08 37.46
N SER A 78 13.16 -6.45 37.18
CA SER A 78 12.59 -5.44 38.08
C SER A 78 12.20 -6.03 39.43
N ASP A 79 11.85 -7.32 39.47
CA ASP A 79 11.76 -8.09 40.72
C ASP A 79 13.12 -8.70 41.06
N ALA A 80 13.78 -8.12 42.07
CA ALA A 80 15.08 -8.56 42.55
C ALA A 80 15.07 -9.99 43.16
N SER A 81 13.91 -10.53 43.51
CA SER A 81 13.77 -11.90 44.02
C SER A 81 13.58 -12.95 42.91
N ALA A 82 13.38 -12.51 41.67
CA ALA A 82 13.15 -13.41 40.56
C ALA A 82 14.40 -14.26 40.24
N THR A 83 14.18 -15.56 40.00
CA THR A 83 15.24 -16.42 39.47
C THR A 83 15.28 -16.32 37.95
N ILE A 84 16.45 -15.99 37.40
CA ILE A 84 16.65 -15.83 35.96
C ILE A 84 17.31 -17.08 35.37
N TYR A 85 16.82 -17.52 34.22
CA TYR A 85 17.35 -18.64 33.44
C TYR A 85 17.65 -18.19 32.02
N TYR A 86 18.74 -18.70 31.42
CA TYR A 86 19.17 -18.25 30.11
C TYR A 86 19.74 -19.38 29.23
N THR A 87 19.77 -19.10 27.92
CA THR A 87 20.38 -19.96 26.88
C THR A 87 21.20 -19.10 25.93
N THR A 88 22.18 -19.72 25.25
CA THR A 88 23.08 -19.05 24.29
C THR A 88 23.13 -19.75 22.92
N ASP A 89 22.25 -20.72 22.71
CA ASP A 89 22.19 -21.59 21.52
C ASP A 89 20.93 -21.34 20.66
N GLY A 90 20.10 -20.38 21.07
CA GLY A 90 18.84 -20.03 20.42
C GLY A 90 17.60 -20.77 20.96
N SER A 91 17.75 -21.81 21.79
CA SER A 91 16.61 -22.51 22.42
C SER A 91 15.84 -21.60 23.38
N ILE A 92 14.54 -21.85 23.58
CA ILE A 92 13.72 -21.10 24.55
C ILE A 92 14.19 -21.48 25.97
N PRO A 93 14.61 -20.52 26.82
CA PRO A 93 15.00 -20.82 28.19
C PRO A 93 13.83 -21.37 29.00
N THR A 94 14.10 -22.34 29.87
CA THR A 94 13.14 -22.91 30.83
C THR A 94 13.78 -23.02 32.21
N LYS A 95 13.05 -23.53 33.21
CA LYS A 95 13.59 -23.82 34.55
C LYS A 95 14.74 -24.83 34.55
N SER A 96 14.89 -25.65 33.50
CA SER A 96 16.01 -26.59 33.36
C SER A 96 17.23 -25.97 32.67
N SER A 97 17.11 -24.76 32.13
CA SER A 97 18.21 -24.02 31.52
C SER A 97 19.18 -23.49 32.59
N LYS A 98 20.27 -22.85 32.14
CA LYS A 98 21.30 -22.38 33.05
C LYS A 98 20.77 -21.22 33.91
N LYS A 99 20.84 -21.36 35.22
CA LYS A 99 20.52 -20.28 36.16
C LYS A 99 21.57 -19.17 36.04
N TYR A 100 21.11 -17.93 35.92
CA TYR A 100 21.96 -16.75 35.88
C TYR A 100 22.52 -16.46 37.28
N SER A 101 23.84 -16.29 37.37
CA SER A 101 24.55 -16.05 38.65
C SER A 101 25.62 -14.95 38.55
N GLY A 102 25.77 -14.30 37.39
CA GLY A 102 26.80 -13.31 37.13
C GLY A 102 26.98 -13.06 35.63
N ALA A 103 27.81 -12.08 35.28
CA ALA A 103 28.00 -11.67 33.89
C ALA A 103 28.44 -12.83 32.97
N ILE A 104 27.88 -12.86 31.76
CA ILE A 104 28.13 -13.87 30.73
C ILE A 104 29.13 -13.28 29.73
N THR A 105 30.27 -13.95 29.55
CA THR A 105 31.25 -13.56 28.53
C THR A 105 30.80 -14.02 27.15
N ILE A 106 30.69 -13.08 26.21
CA ILE A 106 30.33 -13.32 24.81
C ILE A 106 31.52 -12.95 23.93
N SER A 107 32.20 -13.95 23.37
CA SER A 107 33.44 -13.77 22.59
C SER A 107 33.28 -14.02 21.09
N LYS A 108 32.10 -14.45 20.65
CA LYS A 108 31.72 -14.65 19.25
C LYS A 108 30.26 -14.26 19.06
N ASN A 109 29.78 -14.30 17.82
CA ASN A 109 28.36 -14.09 17.56
C ASN A 109 27.51 -15.05 18.41
N THR A 110 26.57 -14.52 19.18
CA THR A 110 25.80 -15.32 20.16
C THR A 110 24.45 -14.69 20.39
N PRO A 111 23.34 -15.41 20.17
CA PRO A 111 22.04 -15.02 20.70
C PRO A 111 22.01 -15.31 22.21
N LEU A 112 21.63 -14.33 23.03
CA LEU A 112 21.36 -14.53 24.45
C LEU A 112 19.85 -14.43 24.67
N ARG A 113 19.24 -15.49 25.19
CA ARG A 113 17.82 -15.52 25.55
C ARG A 113 17.65 -15.72 27.04
N ALA A 114 16.69 -15.06 27.66
CA ALA A 114 16.46 -15.15 29.10
C ALA A 114 14.97 -15.08 29.48
N ILE A 115 14.61 -15.79 30.55
CA ILE A 115 13.34 -15.65 31.27
C ILE A 115 13.61 -15.37 32.75
N ALA A 116 12.68 -14.70 33.42
CA ALA A 116 12.66 -14.52 34.86
C ALA A 116 11.46 -15.25 35.47
N ILE A 117 11.60 -15.67 36.74
CA ILE A 117 10.56 -16.39 37.48
C ILE A 117 10.50 -15.84 38.91
N SER A 118 9.50 -15.00 39.16
CA SER A 118 9.14 -14.42 40.44
C SER A 118 8.31 -15.39 41.29
N ASN A 119 8.35 -15.21 42.61
CA ASN A 119 7.54 -16.04 43.51
C ASN A 119 6.04 -15.82 43.24
N GLY A 120 5.27 -16.91 43.15
CA GLY A 120 3.84 -16.86 42.83
C GLY A 120 3.50 -16.54 41.37
N CYS A 121 4.49 -16.28 40.51
CA CYS A 121 4.30 -15.92 39.10
C CYS A 121 4.61 -17.08 38.14
N LYS A 122 4.22 -16.90 36.88
CA LYS A 122 4.68 -17.68 35.73
C LYS A 122 5.97 -17.12 35.16
N GLU A 123 6.64 -17.92 34.34
CA GLU A 123 7.79 -17.50 33.54
C GLU A 123 7.46 -16.20 32.80
N SER A 124 8.42 -15.28 32.72
CA SER A 124 8.27 -14.06 31.92
C SER A 124 8.18 -14.38 30.41
N LYS A 125 7.85 -13.37 29.60
CA LYS A 125 8.21 -13.43 28.17
C LYS A 125 9.72 -13.57 28.01
N VAL A 126 10.15 -14.14 26.89
CA VAL A 126 11.57 -14.32 26.58
C VAL A 126 12.17 -12.98 26.16
N ALA A 127 13.21 -12.53 26.86
CA ALA A 127 14.08 -11.47 26.37
C ALA A 127 15.12 -12.09 25.43
N THR A 128 15.32 -11.50 24.26
CA THR A 128 16.32 -11.95 23.27
C THR A 128 17.24 -10.79 22.93
N ALA A 129 18.54 -11.04 22.84
CA ALA A 129 19.51 -10.10 22.31
C ALA A 129 20.60 -10.85 21.54
N THR A 130 20.75 -10.59 20.24
CA THR A 130 21.90 -11.11 19.48
C THR A 130 23.09 -10.16 19.55
N TYR A 131 24.23 -10.72 19.94
CA TYR A 131 25.52 -10.03 19.94
C TYR A 131 26.32 -10.47 18.72
N PHE A 132 26.79 -9.51 17.93
CA PHE A 132 27.73 -9.74 16.84
C PHE A 132 29.11 -9.24 17.22
N ILE A 133 30.09 -10.15 17.31
CA ILE A 133 31.49 -9.79 17.57
C ILE A 133 32.18 -9.66 16.21
N LYS A 134 32.40 -8.42 15.77
CA LYS A 134 32.88 -8.08 14.43
C LYS A 134 34.22 -8.75 14.15
N SER A 135 34.20 -9.73 13.26
CA SER A 135 35.39 -10.25 12.58
C SER A 135 35.68 -9.53 11.25
N ARG A 136 34.68 -8.79 10.73
CA ARG A 136 34.74 -8.03 9.48
C ARG A 136 33.76 -6.85 9.50
N ALA A 137 33.84 -6.00 8.48
CA ALA A 137 32.82 -4.99 8.22
C ALA A 137 31.51 -5.64 7.71
N MET A 138 30.38 -5.14 8.21
CA MET A 138 29.04 -5.48 7.76
C MET A 138 28.47 -4.26 7.02
N THR A 139 28.36 -4.35 5.70
CA THR A 139 27.93 -3.24 4.82
C THR A 139 26.46 -3.35 4.41
N LEU A 140 25.88 -4.54 4.51
CA LEU A 140 24.45 -4.78 4.33
C LEU A 140 23.73 -4.73 5.68
N PRO A 141 22.41 -4.45 5.69
CA PRO A 141 21.55 -4.79 6.81
C PRO A 141 21.71 -6.25 7.24
N VAL A 142 21.46 -6.51 8.52
CA VAL A 142 21.60 -7.85 9.10
C VAL A 142 20.26 -8.33 9.63
N VAL A 143 19.89 -9.55 9.26
CA VAL A 143 18.74 -10.26 9.83
C VAL A 143 19.27 -11.36 10.75
N SER A 144 19.02 -11.26 12.05
CA SER A 144 19.26 -12.35 13.00
C SER A 144 17.98 -13.15 13.20
N LEU A 145 18.05 -14.44 12.93
CA LEU A 145 16.98 -15.39 13.22
C LEU A 145 17.42 -16.24 14.42
N VAL A 146 16.62 -16.20 15.49
CA VAL A 146 16.90 -16.93 16.74
C VAL A 146 15.78 -17.93 17.02
N THR A 147 16.10 -19.21 17.08
CA THR A 147 15.11 -20.28 17.31
C THR A 147 15.76 -21.54 17.87
N ASP A 148 14.96 -22.47 18.40
CA ASP A 148 15.45 -23.80 18.75
C ASP A 148 16.03 -24.49 17.50
N GLN A 149 17.25 -25.01 17.59
CA GLN A 149 17.94 -25.66 16.48
C GLN A 149 17.11 -26.81 15.86
N LYS A 150 16.26 -27.47 16.64
CA LYS A 150 15.33 -28.51 16.16
C LYS A 150 14.38 -27.99 15.09
N ASN A 151 13.95 -26.73 15.16
CA ASN A 151 13.04 -26.15 14.17
C ASN A 151 13.63 -26.14 12.76
N PHE A 152 14.96 -26.09 12.63
CA PHE A 152 15.64 -26.13 11.34
C PHE A 152 16.19 -27.53 11.03
N TYR A 153 16.72 -28.25 12.02
CA TYR A 153 17.56 -29.41 11.76
C TYR A 153 17.11 -30.73 12.38
N ASP A 154 16.00 -30.76 13.11
CA ASP A 154 15.45 -32.02 13.60
C ASP A 154 14.95 -32.89 12.43
N ASN A 155 15.14 -34.19 12.53
CA ASN A 155 14.79 -35.12 11.46
C ASN A 155 13.26 -35.19 11.19
N LYS A 156 12.42 -34.96 12.21
CA LYS A 156 10.96 -35.02 12.09
C LYS A 156 10.32 -33.66 11.87
N ILE A 157 10.86 -32.60 12.46
CA ILE A 157 10.25 -31.26 12.42
C ILE A 157 11.13 -30.18 11.78
N GLY A 158 12.39 -30.46 11.47
CA GLY A 158 13.32 -29.49 10.94
C GLY A 158 12.98 -29.09 9.51
N ILE A 159 12.86 -27.79 9.25
CA ILE A 159 12.46 -27.25 7.93
C ILE A 159 13.61 -27.22 6.91
N TYR A 160 14.87 -27.48 7.30
CA TYR A 160 16.07 -27.41 6.45
C TYR A 160 16.70 -28.76 6.10
N VAL A 161 16.08 -29.88 6.51
CA VAL A 161 16.64 -31.23 6.33
C VAL A 161 15.84 -32.07 5.36
N LYS A 162 16.42 -33.19 4.89
CA LYS A 162 15.65 -34.21 4.16
C LYS A 162 14.55 -34.74 5.07
N GLY A 163 14.92 -35.13 6.29
CA GLY A 163 13.96 -35.52 7.31
C GLY A 163 13.18 -36.79 6.98
N THR A 164 12.35 -37.24 7.92
CA THR A 164 11.52 -38.45 7.78
C THR A 164 10.04 -38.15 7.55
N ASN A 165 9.62 -36.89 7.73
CA ASN A 165 8.24 -36.46 7.54
C ASN A 165 8.10 -35.62 6.27
N GLY A 166 9.00 -35.82 5.30
CA GLY A 166 9.03 -35.04 4.07
C GLY A 166 7.87 -35.34 3.14
N VAL A 167 7.63 -34.44 2.19
CA VAL A 167 6.71 -34.65 1.08
C VAL A 167 7.43 -34.41 -0.26
N ALA A 168 6.92 -35.02 -1.32
CA ALA A 168 7.43 -34.77 -2.67
C ALA A 168 7.20 -33.31 -3.07
N GLY A 169 8.08 -32.78 -3.91
CA GLY A 169 7.99 -31.41 -4.44
C GLY A 169 7.88 -31.41 -5.96
N LYS A 170 7.57 -30.25 -6.56
CA LYS A 170 7.41 -30.14 -8.04
C LYS A 170 8.64 -30.63 -8.83
N CYS A 171 9.84 -30.48 -8.28
CA CYS A 171 11.09 -30.68 -9.02
C CYS A 171 11.91 -31.87 -8.50
N SER A 172 11.34 -32.66 -7.59
CA SER A 172 11.90 -33.91 -7.09
C SER A 172 10.80 -34.69 -6.35
N ASP A 173 10.64 -35.97 -6.70
CA ASP A 173 9.70 -36.87 -6.04
C ASP A 173 10.21 -37.39 -4.69
N ASP A 174 11.47 -37.13 -4.35
CA ASP A 174 12.05 -37.51 -3.07
C ASP A 174 11.32 -36.78 -1.93
N PRO A 175 10.68 -37.49 -0.98
CA PRO A 175 10.02 -36.85 0.14
C PRO A 175 11.03 -36.18 1.06
N VAL A 176 10.91 -34.85 1.21
CA VAL A 176 11.82 -34.05 2.02
C VAL A 176 11.09 -32.99 2.85
N ASN A 177 11.55 -32.74 4.07
CA ASN A 177 10.89 -31.86 5.05
C ASN A 177 10.83 -30.41 4.57
N TRP A 178 11.81 -29.95 3.78
CA TRP A 178 11.76 -28.58 3.22
C TRP A 178 10.66 -28.40 2.16
N ASN A 179 9.96 -29.47 1.74
CA ASN A 179 8.79 -29.35 0.88
C ASN A 179 7.46 -29.22 1.64
N GLN A 180 7.45 -29.51 2.94
CA GLN A 180 6.25 -29.41 3.76
C GLN A 180 5.77 -27.97 3.89
N ASP A 181 4.45 -27.78 3.90
CA ASP A 181 3.83 -26.47 4.07
C ASP A 181 3.58 -26.12 5.54
N TRP A 182 4.64 -26.17 6.34
CA TRP A 182 4.58 -25.99 7.79
C TRP A 182 5.46 -24.82 8.27
N GLU A 183 5.13 -24.29 9.44
CA GLU A 183 5.72 -23.08 10.01
C GLU A 183 6.37 -23.37 11.36
N ARG A 184 7.39 -22.61 11.75
CA ARG A 184 8.09 -22.72 13.04
C ARG A 184 8.20 -21.35 13.72
N PRO A 185 8.21 -21.30 15.05
CA PRO A 185 8.47 -20.05 15.76
C PRO A 185 9.93 -19.60 15.58
N VAL A 186 10.13 -18.30 15.42
CA VAL A 186 11.44 -17.64 15.36
C VAL A 186 11.35 -16.28 16.02
N HIS A 187 12.45 -15.83 16.64
CA HIS A 187 12.63 -14.43 16.98
C HIS A 187 13.47 -13.77 15.90
N ILE A 188 12.97 -12.68 15.30
CA ILE A 188 13.68 -11.91 14.28
C ILE A 188 14.19 -10.60 14.89
N GLU A 189 15.48 -10.33 14.68
CA GLU A 189 16.05 -8.99 14.86
C GLU A 189 16.54 -8.47 13.51
N TYR A 190 16.14 -7.26 13.13
CA TYR A 190 16.65 -6.57 11.94
C TYR A 190 17.49 -5.37 12.38
N PHE A 191 18.72 -5.34 11.87
CA PHE A 191 19.64 -4.23 12.01
C PHE A 191 19.83 -3.56 10.66
N ASP A 192 19.72 -2.23 10.63
CA ASP A 192 19.92 -1.47 9.39
C ASP A 192 21.39 -1.45 8.93
N LYS A 193 21.67 -0.78 7.81
CA LYS A 193 23.04 -0.60 7.28
C LYS A 193 23.99 0.13 8.22
N ASN A 194 23.46 0.87 9.19
CA ASN A 194 24.21 1.55 10.24
C ASN A 194 24.38 0.67 11.49
N GLN A 195 23.94 -0.59 11.42
CA GLN A 195 24.04 -1.59 12.48
C GLN A 195 23.20 -1.24 13.72
N ILE A 196 22.15 -0.44 13.54
CA ILE A 196 21.19 -0.06 14.58
C ILE A 196 20.03 -1.05 14.54
N LEU A 197 19.63 -1.57 15.71
CA LEU A 197 18.46 -2.43 15.85
C LEU A 197 17.18 -1.63 15.55
N GLN A 198 16.44 -2.05 14.53
CA GLN A 198 15.19 -1.37 14.13
C GLN A 198 13.94 -2.21 14.40
N LEU A 199 14.08 -3.54 14.41
CA LEU A 199 12.98 -4.47 14.68
C LEU A 199 13.49 -5.60 15.56
N SER A 200 12.72 -5.95 16.59
CA SER A 200 12.92 -7.15 17.42
C SER A 200 11.55 -7.68 17.82
N GLN A 201 11.17 -8.84 17.29
CA GLN A 201 9.90 -9.47 17.60
C GLN A 201 9.91 -10.97 17.31
N ASP A 202 8.97 -11.68 17.93
CA ASP A 202 8.66 -13.06 17.57
C ASP A 202 7.80 -13.10 16.28
N ALA A 203 7.98 -14.15 15.49
CA ALA A 203 7.37 -14.37 14.18
C ALA A 203 7.36 -15.86 13.82
N GLY A 204 6.67 -16.18 12.72
CA GLY A 204 6.74 -17.48 12.07
C GLY A 204 7.79 -17.51 10.96
N VAL A 205 8.43 -18.66 10.77
CA VAL A 205 9.33 -18.93 9.64
C VAL A 205 8.97 -20.23 8.94
N LYS A 206 8.99 -20.21 7.61
CA LYS A 206 8.84 -21.40 6.76
C LYS A 206 9.67 -21.32 5.48
N ILE A 207 9.94 -22.47 4.87
CA ILE A 207 10.54 -22.53 3.54
C ILE A 207 9.54 -22.01 2.50
N THR A 208 10.04 -21.27 1.51
CA THR A 208 9.24 -20.79 0.37
C THR A 208 9.98 -20.99 -0.96
N GLY A 209 9.23 -20.96 -2.06
CA GLY A 209 9.73 -21.26 -3.41
C GLY A 209 9.21 -22.60 -3.94
N THR A 210 9.71 -23.01 -5.10
CA THR A 210 9.31 -24.26 -5.78
C THR A 210 10.56 -25.10 -6.05
N CYS A 211 11.17 -25.06 -7.24
CA CYS A 211 12.42 -25.77 -7.49
C CYS A 211 13.58 -25.24 -6.65
N SER A 212 13.59 -23.94 -6.32
CA SER A 212 14.63 -23.32 -5.50
C SER A 212 14.73 -23.88 -4.08
N ARG A 213 13.77 -24.71 -3.64
CA ARG A 213 13.86 -25.51 -2.41
C ARG A 213 14.98 -26.55 -2.46
N THR A 214 15.47 -26.94 -3.63
CA THR A 214 16.59 -27.90 -3.74
C THR A 214 17.96 -27.25 -3.50
N ASN A 215 18.07 -25.92 -3.67
CA ASN A 215 19.31 -25.18 -3.41
C ASN A 215 19.78 -25.36 -1.97
N ALA A 216 21.10 -25.42 -1.75
CA ALA A 216 21.67 -25.64 -0.42
C ALA A 216 21.20 -24.58 0.60
N MET A 217 21.26 -23.29 0.23
CA MET A 217 20.61 -22.21 0.95
C MET A 217 19.15 -22.08 0.51
N LYS A 218 18.19 -22.27 1.42
CA LYS A 218 16.76 -22.13 1.13
C LYS A 218 16.31 -20.67 1.24
N SER A 219 15.24 -20.32 0.52
CA SER A 219 14.48 -19.09 0.77
C SER A 219 13.58 -19.25 1.98
N LEU A 220 13.44 -18.20 2.79
CA LEU A 220 12.61 -18.19 3.99
C LEU A 220 11.52 -17.13 3.88
N ARG A 221 10.31 -17.45 4.32
CA ARG A 221 9.27 -16.45 4.57
C ARG A 221 9.21 -16.18 6.08
N ILE A 222 9.27 -14.91 6.46
CA ILE A 222 9.05 -14.44 7.83
C ILE A 222 7.64 -13.86 7.89
N ILE A 223 6.83 -14.33 8.84
CA ILE A 223 5.38 -14.05 8.90
C ILE A 223 5.04 -13.52 10.29
N ALA A 224 4.47 -12.32 10.34
CA ALA A 224 3.94 -11.77 11.59
C ALA A 224 2.53 -12.31 11.84
N ARG A 225 2.29 -12.91 13.00
CA ARG A 225 0.99 -13.47 13.39
C ARG A 225 0.71 -13.15 14.85
N GLN A 226 -0.57 -13.01 15.16
CA GLN A 226 -1.01 -12.73 16.53
C GLN A 226 -0.60 -13.85 17.51
N GLU A 227 -0.52 -15.10 17.05
CA GLU A 227 -0.02 -16.23 17.84
C GLU A 227 1.45 -16.07 18.29
N TYR A 228 2.25 -15.28 17.56
CA TYR A 228 3.63 -14.96 17.95
C TYR A 228 3.77 -13.59 18.62
N GLY A 229 2.74 -12.74 18.63
CA GLY A 229 2.81 -11.38 19.15
C GLY A 229 2.23 -10.36 18.19
N ASP A 230 3.04 -9.41 17.70
CA ASP A 230 2.58 -8.43 16.72
C ASP A 230 2.24 -9.14 15.40
N ASN A 231 1.09 -8.82 14.83
CA ASN A 231 0.61 -9.38 13.56
C ASN A 231 1.13 -8.63 12.33
N ARG A 232 1.99 -7.62 12.52
CA ARG A 232 2.73 -6.89 11.49
C ARG A 232 4.21 -6.75 11.85
N LEU A 233 5.09 -6.77 10.84
CA LEU A 233 6.48 -6.34 10.92
C LEU A 233 6.53 -4.83 10.68
N ARG A 234 6.62 -4.02 11.74
CA ARG A 234 6.54 -2.54 11.64
C ARG A 234 7.91 -1.92 11.39
N TYR A 235 8.36 -1.97 10.14
CA TYR A 235 9.57 -1.29 9.70
C TYR A 235 9.53 -0.99 8.21
N LYS A 236 10.17 0.10 7.78
CA LYS A 236 10.34 0.46 6.36
C LYS A 236 11.55 -0.28 5.78
N PHE A 237 11.35 -1.52 5.32
CA PHE A 237 12.44 -2.34 4.76
C PHE A 237 12.99 -1.84 3.42
N PHE A 238 12.21 -1.04 2.68
CA PHE A 238 12.51 -0.65 1.31
C PHE A 238 12.47 0.88 1.16
N ASP A 239 13.62 1.50 0.92
CA ASP A 239 13.74 2.97 0.87
C ASP A 239 12.84 3.61 -0.21
N LYS A 240 12.63 2.92 -1.33
CA LYS A 240 11.87 3.39 -2.50
C LYS A 240 10.35 3.22 -2.38
N LYS A 241 9.84 2.54 -1.36
CA LYS A 241 8.39 2.37 -1.14
C LYS A 241 7.98 3.04 0.15
N ASP A 242 6.87 3.76 0.16
CA ASP A 242 6.36 4.36 1.39
C ASP A 242 5.48 3.39 2.19
N ILE A 243 6.07 2.23 2.51
CA ILE A 243 5.41 1.12 3.23
C ILE A 243 6.23 0.83 4.49
N ASN A 244 5.59 0.94 5.65
CA ASN A 244 6.25 0.85 6.96
C ASN A 244 5.77 -0.33 7.82
N LYS A 245 4.90 -1.18 7.28
CA LYS A 245 4.37 -2.37 7.96
C LYS A 245 4.13 -3.47 6.93
N PHE A 246 4.49 -4.70 7.29
CA PHE A 246 4.34 -5.86 6.40
C PHE A 246 3.67 -7.01 7.14
N LYS A 247 2.76 -7.76 6.49
CA LYS A 247 2.33 -9.07 7.03
C LYS A 247 3.48 -10.07 7.01
N SER A 248 4.24 -10.06 5.91
CA SER A 248 5.36 -11.00 5.72
C SER A 248 6.39 -10.45 4.75
N ILE A 249 7.64 -10.86 4.95
CA ILE A 249 8.74 -10.63 4.01
C ILE A 249 9.34 -11.95 3.59
N VAL A 250 10.02 -11.96 2.44
CA VAL A 250 10.75 -13.14 1.94
C VAL A 250 12.25 -12.85 1.96
N LEU A 251 13.01 -13.66 2.68
CA LEU A 251 14.45 -13.78 2.53
C LEU A 251 14.71 -14.72 1.35
N ARG A 252 14.91 -14.18 0.16
CA ARG A 252 15.04 -14.94 -1.10
C ARG A 252 16.50 -15.29 -1.39
N ASN A 253 16.75 -16.54 -1.75
CA ASN A 253 18.07 -17.07 -2.11
C ASN A 253 18.51 -16.80 -3.56
N ALA A 254 17.83 -15.89 -4.27
CA ALA A 254 17.99 -15.63 -5.71
C ALA A 254 17.53 -16.75 -6.68
N GLY A 255 16.84 -17.80 -6.22
CA GLY A 255 16.17 -18.74 -7.13
C GLY A 255 17.14 -19.45 -8.09
N ASN A 256 16.88 -19.34 -9.41
CA ASN A 256 17.74 -19.89 -10.47
C ASN A 256 19.12 -19.19 -10.54
N ASP A 257 19.24 -17.98 -9.99
CA ASP A 257 20.47 -17.18 -9.98
C ASP A 257 21.28 -17.38 -8.67
N PHE A 258 20.90 -18.34 -7.84
CA PHE A 258 21.65 -18.75 -6.64
C PHE A 258 23.06 -19.21 -7.00
N ASN A 259 24.07 -18.70 -6.28
CA ASN A 259 25.50 -18.89 -6.59
C ASN A 259 25.90 -18.48 -8.03
N ASN A 260 25.08 -17.65 -8.69
CA ASN A 260 25.39 -17.06 -9.98
C ASN A 260 25.66 -15.56 -9.79
N THR A 261 24.79 -14.64 -10.22
CA THR A 261 25.03 -13.19 -9.99
C THR A 261 24.46 -12.69 -8.67
N MET A 262 23.43 -13.37 -8.13
CA MET A 262 22.61 -12.99 -6.98
C MET A 262 21.80 -11.69 -7.15
N ILE A 263 21.84 -11.06 -8.33
CA ILE A 263 21.20 -9.76 -8.60
C ILE A 263 20.21 -9.79 -9.78
N ARG A 264 20.03 -10.91 -10.48
CA ARG A 264 19.29 -10.93 -11.75
C ARG A 264 17.82 -10.51 -11.64
N ASP A 265 17.07 -11.10 -10.72
CA ASP A 265 15.66 -10.73 -10.44
C ASP A 265 15.57 -9.28 -9.98
N ALA A 266 16.47 -8.90 -9.08
CA ALA A 266 16.61 -7.57 -8.52
C ALA A 266 16.85 -6.49 -9.59
N LEU A 267 17.75 -6.77 -10.54
CA LEU A 267 18.07 -5.89 -11.65
C LEU A 267 16.86 -5.69 -12.55
N ILE A 268 16.21 -6.79 -12.96
CA ILE A 268 15.10 -6.75 -13.91
C ILE A 268 13.88 -6.06 -13.29
N THR A 269 13.48 -6.47 -12.08
CA THR A 269 12.35 -5.85 -11.37
C THR A 269 12.63 -4.40 -10.96
N GLY A 270 13.87 -4.06 -10.58
CA GLY A 270 14.26 -2.68 -10.26
C GLY A 270 14.23 -1.74 -11.47
N ILE A 271 14.75 -2.18 -12.61
CA ILE A 271 14.74 -1.42 -13.86
C ILE A 271 13.33 -1.19 -14.38
N ALA A 272 12.48 -2.22 -14.29
CA ALA A 272 11.08 -2.15 -14.68
C ALA A 272 10.28 -1.24 -13.75
N GLY A 273 10.38 -1.42 -12.43
CA GLY A 273 9.63 -0.62 -11.46
C GLY A 273 9.96 0.87 -11.43
N GLU A 274 11.12 1.28 -11.95
CA GLU A 274 11.48 2.69 -12.11
C GLU A 274 11.09 3.29 -13.47
N GLY A 275 10.77 2.48 -14.47
CA GLY A 275 10.67 2.95 -15.86
C GLY A 275 9.55 2.34 -16.67
N MET A 276 8.63 1.63 -16.05
CA MET A 276 7.46 0.97 -16.66
C MET A 276 6.28 1.08 -15.68
N ASP A 277 5.06 1.09 -16.20
CA ASP A 277 3.87 0.86 -15.38
C ASP A 277 3.75 -0.63 -15.15
N VAL A 278 4.37 -1.17 -14.11
CA VAL A 278 4.26 -2.60 -13.80
C VAL A 278 4.49 -2.84 -12.31
N ASP A 279 3.68 -3.74 -11.74
CA ASP A 279 3.81 -4.08 -10.33
C ASP A 279 5.05 -4.95 -10.14
N VAL A 280 5.91 -4.57 -9.20
CA VAL A 280 7.15 -5.29 -8.90
C VAL A 280 7.35 -5.48 -7.40
N GLN A 281 8.05 -6.56 -7.06
CA GLN A 281 8.58 -6.76 -5.72
C GLN A 281 9.77 -5.82 -5.46
N ALA A 282 9.75 -5.12 -4.33
CA ALA A 282 10.87 -4.37 -3.81
C ALA A 282 12.00 -5.29 -3.34
N LEU A 283 13.19 -4.71 -3.19
CA LEU A 283 14.43 -5.42 -2.88
C LEU A 283 15.21 -4.71 -1.78
N GLN A 284 15.76 -5.49 -0.84
CA GLN A 284 16.86 -5.06 0.03
C GLN A 284 17.79 -6.26 0.30
N PRO A 285 19.03 -6.30 -0.20
CA PRO A 285 19.99 -7.34 0.17
C PRO A 285 20.31 -7.27 1.67
N ALA A 286 20.48 -8.42 2.32
CA ALA A 286 20.82 -8.53 3.73
C ALA A 286 21.70 -9.76 4.02
N ALA A 287 22.57 -9.63 5.02
CA ALA A 287 23.29 -10.75 5.60
C ALA A 287 22.39 -11.44 6.63
N VAL A 288 22.12 -12.73 6.47
CA VAL A 288 21.24 -13.48 7.36
C VAL A 288 22.06 -14.38 8.27
N PHE A 289 21.74 -14.38 9.55
CA PHE A 289 22.33 -15.24 10.57
C PHE A 289 21.26 -16.10 11.24
N LEU A 290 21.57 -17.35 11.52
CA LEU A 290 20.74 -18.27 12.30
C LEU A 290 21.47 -18.64 13.58
N ASN A 291 20.91 -18.28 14.73
CA ASN A 291 21.50 -18.50 16.05
C ASN A 291 22.96 -18.00 16.15
N GLY A 292 23.27 -16.86 15.52
CA GLY A 292 24.61 -16.26 15.49
C GLY A 292 25.54 -16.79 14.40
N GLU A 293 25.19 -17.88 13.72
CA GLU A 293 25.97 -18.46 12.63
C GLU A 293 25.52 -17.87 11.29
N TYR A 294 26.47 -17.46 10.43
CA TYR A 294 26.16 -16.84 9.15
C TYR A 294 25.47 -17.84 8.21
N LEU A 295 24.22 -17.58 7.84
CA LEU A 295 23.44 -18.44 6.95
C LEU A 295 23.73 -18.12 5.48
N GLY A 296 23.98 -16.87 5.14
CA GLY A 296 24.22 -16.42 3.77
C GLY A 296 23.59 -15.05 3.49
N MET A 297 23.95 -14.47 2.35
CA MET A 297 23.27 -13.31 1.81
C MET A 297 21.93 -13.71 1.19
N HIS A 298 20.86 -13.08 1.63
CA HIS A 298 19.54 -13.18 1.01
C HIS A 298 19.10 -11.81 0.47
N ASN A 299 18.25 -11.84 -0.53
CA ASN A 299 17.50 -10.69 -0.99
C ASN A 299 16.20 -10.61 -0.19
N ILE A 300 16.03 -9.62 0.68
CA ILE A 300 14.72 -9.31 1.28
C ILE A 300 13.81 -8.83 0.14
N ARG A 301 12.64 -9.46 0.00
CA ARG A 301 11.62 -9.13 -1.00
C ARG A 301 10.27 -8.97 -0.32
N GLU A 302 9.44 -8.08 -0.85
CA GLU A 302 8.01 -8.07 -0.54
C GLU A 302 7.41 -9.44 -0.84
N LYS A 303 6.43 -9.87 -0.06
CA LYS A 303 5.66 -11.08 -0.37
C LYS A 303 4.50 -10.69 -1.28
N VAL A 304 4.48 -11.22 -2.50
CA VAL A 304 3.29 -11.17 -3.36
C VAL A 304 2.20 -12.05 -2.75
N SER A 305 1.22 -11.43 -2.10
CA SER A 305 -0.04 -11.99 -1.59
C SER A 305 -1.15 -10.93 -1.68
N ASP A 306 -2.35 -11.24 -1.22
CA ASP A 306 -3.40 -10.27 -0.86
C ASP A 306 -2.87 -8.97 -0.21
N HIS A 307 -2.00 -9.09 0.80
CA HIS A 307 -1.37 -7.97 1.48
C HIS A 307 -0.43 -7.14 0.60
N PHE A 308 0.06 -7.66 -0.54
CA PHE A 308 0.81 -6.83 -1.49
C PHE A 308 -0.05 -5.70 -2.04
N ALA A 309 -1.31 -6.00 -2.38
CA ALA A 309 -2.27 -5.01 -2.83
C ALA A 309 -2.70 -4.05 -1.69
N GLU A 310 -2.85 -4.56 -0.46
CA GLU A 310 -3.07 -3.72 0.73
C GLU A 310 -1.95 -2.71 0.94
N GLU A 311 -0.71 -3.21 0.92
CA GLU A 311 0.46 -2.42 1.26
C GLU A 311 0.83 -1.44 0.13
N ASN A 312 0.60 -1.79 -1.14
CA ASN A 312 0.95 -0.94 -2.28
C ASN A 312 -0.17 -0.03 -2.78
N TYR A 313 -1.44 -0.43 -2.62
CA TYR A 313 -2.60 0.26 -3.21
C TYR A 313 -3.66 0.66 -2.19
N GLY A 314 -3.56 0.21 -0.94
CA GLY A 314 -4.57 0.44 0.09
C GLY A 314 -5.81 -0.46 -0.05
N ALA A 315 -5.75 -1.48 -0.91
CA ALA A 315 -6.83 -2.46 -1.07
C ALA A 315 -6.93 -3.39 0.14
N GLU A 316 -8.10 -3.55 0.72
CA GLU A 316 -8.33 -4.50 1.81
C GLU A 316 -8.03 -5.92 1.31
N SER A 317 -7.16 -6.63 2.03
CA SER A 317 -6.70 -7.96 1.64
C SER A 317 -7.86 -8.93 1.35
N ASP A 318 -8.92 -8.87 2.16
CA ASP A 318 -10.09 -9.77 2.04
C ASP A 318 -10.95 -9.48 0.78
N LEU A 319 -10.69 -8.35 0.13
CA LEU A 319 -11.33 -7.93 -1.13
C LEU A 319 -10.41 -8.15 -2.34
N VAL A 320 -9.26 -8.80 -2.20
CA VAL A 320 -8.32 -9.02 -3.30
C VAL A 320 -8.51 -10.40 -3.90
N ASP A 321 -8.74 -10.45 -5.21
CA ASP A 321 -8.60 -11.67 -6.00
C ASP A 321 -7.17 -11.73 -6.52
N LEU A 322 -6.40 -12.75 -6.12
CA LEU A 322 -5.02 -12.97 -6.56
C LEU A 322 -4.91 -14.32 -7.24
N LEU A 323 -4.52 -14.31 -8.51
CA LEU A 323 -4.48 -15.49 -9.36
C LEU A 323 -3.06 -15.78 -9.83
N GLU A 324 -2.77 -17.06 -10.08
CA GLU A 324 -1.48 -17.52 -10.61
C GLU A 324 -1.70 -18.61 -11.66
N TYR A 325 -0.96 -18.58 -12.77
CA TYR A 325 -0.86 -19.77 -13.63
C TYR A 325 0.09 -20.80 -13.02
N LYS A 326 -0.36 -22.06 -12.93
CA LYS A 326 0.48 -23.21 -12.60
C LYS A 326 0.49 -24.19 -13.76
N GLY A 327 1.60 -24.22 -14.48
CA GLY A 327 1.74 -25.09 -15.64
C GLY A 327 0.83 -24.64 -16.79
N SER A 328 0.41 -25.59 -17.61
CA SER A 328 -0.11 -25.24 -18.93
C SER A 328 -1.56 -24.73 -18.91
N ASN A 329 -2.47 -25.21 -18.06
CA ASN A 329 -3.91 -24.86 -18.18
C ASN A 329 -4.62 -24.55 -16.85
N GLU A 330 -3.87 -24.40 -15.75
CA GLU A 330 -4.47 -24.24 -14.42
C GLU A 330 -4.30 -22.80 -13.92
N VAL A 331 -5.43 -22.10 -13.73
CA VAL A 331 -5.47 -20.86 -12.95
C VAL A 331 -5.71 -21.24 -11.50
N LEU A 332 -4.69 -21.05 -10.66
CA LEU A 332 -4.79 -21.17 -9.23
C LEU A 332 -5.39 -19.91 -8.62
N ILE A 333 -6.33 -20.11 -7.71
CA ILE A 333 -6.78 -19.09 -6.77
C ILE A 333 -5.76 -19.07 -5.62
N ILE A 334 -4.93 -18.05 -5.58
CA ILE A 334 -4.01 -17.83 -4.46
C ILE A 334 -4.75 -17.16 -3.30
N ASP A 335 -5.62 -16.20 -3.64
CA ASP A 335 -6.58 -15.57 -2.73
C ASP A 335 -7.85 -15.16 -3.49
N GLY A 336 -8.96 -15.02 -2.77
CA GLY A 336 -10.24 -14.61 -3.32
C GLY A 336 -10.95 -15.66 -4.20
N ASP A 337 -11.45 -15.26 -5.37
CA ASP A 337 -12.06 -16.12 -6.39
C ASP A 337 -11.61 -15.73 -7.83
N ASN A 338 -12.07 -16.47 -8.84
CA ASN A 338 -11.70 -16.24 -10.24
C ASN A 338 -12.89 -16.00 -11.18
N LYS A 339 -14.08 -15.69 -10.65
CA LYS A 339 -15.31 -15.63 -11.46
C LYS A 339 -15.25 -14.55 -12.54
N GLU A 340 -14.87 -13.34 -12.17
CA GLU A 340 -14.76 -12.23 -13.13
C GLU A 340 -13.69 -12.50 -14.19
N TYR A 341 -12.54 -13.05 -13.77
CA TYR A 341 -11.48 -13.41 -14.70
C TYR A 341 -11.93 -14.48 -15.69
N ASN A 342 -12.61 -15.53 -15.22
CA ASN A 342 -13.15 -16.58 -16.09
C ASN A 342 -14.21 -16.04 -17.07
N ALA A 343 -15.06 -15.11 -16.63
CA ALA A 343 -16.02 -14.44 -17.50
C ALA A 343 -15.33 -13.57 -18.57
N LEU A 344 -14.28 -12.83 -18.19
CA LEU A 344 -13.44 -12.05 -19.09
C LEU A 344 -12.79 -12.95 -20.16
N ILE A 345 -12.09 -14.02 -19.75
CA ILE A 345 -11.44 -14.94 -20.68
C ILE A 345 -12.47 -15.62 -21.58
N SER A 346 -13.61 -16.08 -21.04
CA SER A 346 -14.70 -16.64 -21.84
C SER A 346 -15.26 -15.67 -22.88
N PHE A 347 -15.32 -14.38 -22.56
CA PHE A 347 -15.74 -13.35 -23.51
C PHE A 347 -14.70 -13.17 -24.62
N VAL A 348 -13.41 -13.11 -24.24
CA VAL A 348 -12.27 -12.97 -25.16
C VAL A 348 -12.13 -14.16 -26.12
N GLU A 349 -12.43 -15.37 -25.67
CA GLU A 349 -12.45 -16.58 -26.53
C GLU A 349 -13.53 -16.50 -27.61
N LYS A 350 -14.72 -16.01 -27.24
CA LYS A 350 -15.92 -16.06 -28.09
C LYS A 350 -16.09 -14.85 -29.01
N ASN A 351 -15.31 -13.79 -28.83
CA ASN A 351 -15.48 -12.53 -29.54
C ASN A 351 -14.15 -12.07 -30.16
N SER A 352 -14.22 -11.48 -31.36
CA SER A 352 -13.05 -10.80 -31.92
C SER A 352 -12.87 -9.43 -31.29
N LEU A 353 -11.64 -9.09 -30.91
CA LEU A 353 -11.29 -7.78 -30.38
C LEU A 353 -10.85 -6.79 -31.47
N ALA A 354 -10.82 -7.22 -32.74
CA ALA A 354 -10.78 -6.29 -33.87
C ALA A 354 -12.00 -5.34 -33.87
N ASN A 355 -13.11 -5.74 -33.24
CA ASN A 355 -14.25 -4.87 -32.98
C ASN A 355 -13.99 -3.96 -31.78
N GLN A 356 -14.13 -2.65 -31.97
CA GLN A 356 -13.81 -1.65 -30.95
C GLN A 356 -14.63 -1.79 -29.67
N ALA A 357 -15.95 -2.04 -29.76
CA ALA A 357 -16.79 -2.19 -28.57
C ALA A 357 -16.42 -3.42 -27.72
N ASN A 358 -16.01 -4.52 -28.38
CA ASN A 358 -15.50 -5.69 -27.67
C ASN A 358 -14.17 -5.40 -26.98
N TYR A 359 -13.28 -4.67 -27.65
CA TYR A 359 -12.02 -4.21 -27.06
C TYR A 359 -12.26 -3.29 -25.87
N ASP A 360 -13.15 -2.29 -25.99
CA ASP A 360 -13.44 -1.33 -24.91
C ASP A 360 -13.99 -2.05 -23.67
N LYS A 361 -14.83 -3.08 -23.86
CA LYS A 361 -15.31 -3.94 -22.77
C LYS A 361 -14.17 -4.68 -22.06
N VAL A 362 -13.17 -5.17 -22.79
CA VAL A 362 -11.99 -5.82 -22.20
C VAL A 362 -11.09 -4.79 -21.51
N ALA A 363 -10.83 -3.65 -22.15
CA ALA A 363 -10.02 -2.56 -21.62
C ALA A 363 -10.63 -1.89 -20.37
N SER A 364 -11.95 -2.01 -20.16
CA SER A 364 -12.60 -1.57 -18.92
C SER A 364 -12.28 -2.47 -17.71
N GLN A 365 -11.85 -3.71 -17.93
CA GLN A 365 -11.60 -4.71 -16.89
C GLN A 365 -10.10 -4.94 -16.62
N ILE A 366 -9.22 -4.50 -17.52
CA ILE A 366 -7.78 -4.74 -17.48
C ILE A 366 -7.06 -3.42 -17.58
N ASP A 367 -6.01 -3.26 -16.78
CA ASP A 367 -5.08 -2.17 -16.98
C ASP A 367 -4.19 -2.49 -18.20
N ILE A 368 -4.52 -1.86 -19.33
CA ILE A 368 -3.89 -2.10 -20.62
C ILE A 368 -2.41 -1.72 -20.61
N ASP A 369 -2.04 -0.66 -19.88
CA ASP A 369 -0.67 -0.15 -19.89
C ASP A 369 0.22 -1.03 -19.03
N ASN A 370 -0.27 -1.41 -17.86
CA ASN A 370 0.35 -2.43 -17.03
C ASN A 370 0.52 -3.77 -17.75
N PHE A 371 -0.52 -4.24 -18.44
CA PHE A 371 -0.46 -5.51 -19.17
C PHE A 371 0.57 -5.46 -20.31
N ILE A 372 0.59 -4.37 -21.09
CA ILE A 372 1.57 -4.20 -22.17
C ILE A 372 3.00 -4.20 -21.61
N ASP A 373 3.26 -3.42 -20.58
CA ASP A 373 4.59 -3.26 -20.00
C ASP A 373 5.10 -4.56 -19.36
N TYR A 374 4.22 -5.29 -18.68
CA TYR A 374 4.51 -6.63 -18.17
C TYR A 374 4.98 -7.59 -19.28
N TRP A 375 4.23 -7.65 -20.40
CA TRP A 375 4.58 -8.50 -21.55
C TRP A 375 5.89 -8.05 -22.21
N ILE A 376 6.10 -6.75 -22.36
CA ILE A 376 7.34 -6.18 -22.91
C ILE A 376 8.53 -6.62 -22.06
N ALA A 377 8.45 -6.47 -20.74
CA ALA A 377 9.54 -6.84 -19.83
C ALA A 377 9.91 -8.33 -19.99
N GLN A 378 8.93 -9.23 -19.98
CA GLN A 378 9.15 -10.68 -20.10
C GLN A 378 9.73 -11.08 -21.46
N ILE A 379 9.21 -10.51 -22.56
CA ILE A 379 9.71 -10.76 -23.92
C ILE A 379 11.14 -10.22 -24.07
N TYR A 380 11.40 -9.01 -23.57
CA TYR A 380 12.69 -8.35 -23.69
C TYR A 380 13.79 -9.15 -22.98
N VAL A 381 13.59 -9.53 -21.72
CA VAL A 381 14.58 -10.32 -20.95
C VAL A 381 14.69 -11.76 -21.45
N GLY A 382 13.68 -12.23 -22.20
CA GLY A 382 13.64 -13.58 -22.75
C GLY A 382 13.42 -14.61 -21.64
N ASN A 383 12.45 -14.40 -20.75
CA ASN A 383 12.17 -15.32 -19.65
C ASN A 383 11.62 -16.65 -20.16
N TRP A 384 12.27 -17.76 -19.80
CA TRP A 384 11.91 -19.11 -20.23
C TRP A 384 11.04 -19.87 -19.21
N ASP A 385 10.94 -19.38 -17.97
CA ASP A 385 10.02 -19.95 -16.98
C ASP A 385 8.65 -19.25 -17.00
N TRP A 386 8.38 -18.47 -18.04
CA TRP A 386 7.16 -17.69 -18.27
C TRP A 386 6.68 -17.88 -19.72
N PRO A 387 5.36 -17.86 -20.02
CA PRO A 387 4.23 -17.51 -19.15
C PRO A 387 3.53 -18.62 -18.37
N ASN A 388 3.89 -19.90 -18.54
CA ASN A 388 3.23 -21.01 -17.81
C ASN A 388 3.55 -21.05 -16.31
N ASN A 389 4.62 -20.39 -15.89
CA ASN A 389 4.91 -20.12 -14.49
C ASN A 389 5.27 -18.63 -14.36
N ASN A 390 5.48 -18.19 -13.11
CA ASN A 390 5.87 -16.82 -12.79
C ASN A 390 4.91 -15.76 -13.38
N ASN A 391 3.62 -16.11 -13.42
CA ASN A 391 2.56 -15.28 -13.96
C ASN A 391 1.47 -15.11 -12.91
N LYS A 392 1.41 -13.91 -12.32
CA LYS A 392 0.45 -13.51 -11.29
C LYS A 392 -0.20 -12.21 -11.68
N TRP A 393 -1.49 -12.14 -11.37
CA TRP A 393 -2.27 -10.94 -11.54
C TRP A 393 -3.30 -10.85 -10.44
N TRP A 394 -3.68 -9.64 -10.12
CA TRP A 394 -4.60 -9.35 -9.04
C TRP A 394 -5.61 -8.29 -9.45
N LYS A 395 -6.72 -8.26 -8.73
CA LYS A 395 -7.73 -7.21 -8.79
C LYS A 395 -8.39 -7.10 -7.43
N ALA A 396 -8.59 -5.87 -6.94
CA ALA A 396 -9.46 -5.65 -5.79
C ALA A 396 -10.93 -5.61 -6.24
N ARG A 397 -11.83 -6.17 -5.44
CA ARG A 397 -13.28 -6.13 -5.66
C ARG A 397 -13.79 -4.74 -5.33
N GLY A 398 -14.27 -4.01 -6.33
CA GLY A 398 -14.67 -2.61 -6.20
C GLY A 398 -15.09 -1.99 -7.53
N LYS A 399 -15.64 -0.77 -7.48
CA LYS A 399 -15.89 0.03 -8.69
C LYS A 399 -14.56 0.57 -9.24
N ASN A 400 -14.48 0.67 -10.57
CA ASN A 400 -13.32 1.14 -11.34
C ASN A 400 -12.01 0.36 -11.17
N THR A 401 -12.04 -0.80 -10.51
CA THR A 401 -10.85 -1.63 -10.34
C THR A 401 -10.57 -2.46 -11.60
N LYS A 402 -9.29 -2.72 -11.87
CA LYS A 402 -8.84 -3.46 -13.05
C LYS A 402 -7.85 -4.55 -12.69
N TRP A 403 -7.80 -5.60 -13.51
CA TRP A 403 -6.76 -6.62 -13.40
C TRP A 403 -5.39 -6.04 -13.74
N ARG A 404 -4.41 -6.26 -12.85
CA ARG A 404 -3.01 -5.85 -12.99
C ARG A 404 -2.08 -7.04 -12.82
N TRP A 405 -1.01 -7.09 -13.60
CA TRP A 405 0.01 -8.13 -13.60
C TRP A 405 1.24 -7.71 -12.79
N ILE A 406 1.82 -8.70 -12.13
CA ILE A 406 2.99 -8.53 -11.27
C ILE A 406 4.19 -9.20 -11.93
N LEU A 407 5.27 -8.43 -12.13
CA LEU A 407 6.55 -8.93 -12.61
C LEU A 407 7.37 -9.47 -11.44
N PHE A 408 7.63 -10.79 -11.48
CA PHE A 408 8.45 -11.49 -10.51
C PHE A 408 9.06 -12.74 -11.13
N GLY A 409 10.07 -13.33 -10.48
CA GLY A 409 10.61 -14.63 -10.88
C GLY A 409 11.28 -14.57 -12.25
N THR A 410 12.10 -13.55 -12.47
CA THR A 410 12.72 -13.30 -13.78
C THR A 410 14.11 -13.93 -13.88
N GLU A 411 14.50 -14.83 -12.98
CA GLU A 411 15.86 -15.37 -12.93
C GLU A 411 16.17 -16.34 -14.07
N TYR A 412 15.17 -17.05 -14.62
CA TYR A 412 15.36 -17.92 -15.79
C TYR A 412 15.34 -17.11 -17.10
N SER A 413 16.14 -16.05 -17.14
CA SER A 413 16.30 -15.14 -18.26
C SER A 413 17.75 -14.70 -18.42
N CYS A 414 18.04 -13.95 -19.48
CA CYS A 414 19.35 -13.33 -19.73
C CYS A 414 20.53 -14.33 -19.63
N ASN A 415 20.34 -15.55 -20.15
CA ASN A 415 21.36 -16.58 -20.23
C ASN A 415 21.88 -17.12 -18.89
N VAL A 416 21.03 -17.29 -17.88
CA VAL A 416 21.44 -17.77 -16.55
C VAL A 416 22.13 -19.16 -16.58
N TYR A 417 21.80 -20.03 -17.54
CA TYR A 417 22.36 -21.38 -17.68
C TYR A 417 23.30 -21.58 -18.87
N GLY A 418 23.69 -20.52 -19.58
CA GLY A 418 24.63 -20.61 -20.71
C GLY A 418 24.05 -21.13 -22.03
N GLY A 419 22.75 -21.45 -22.08
CA GLY A 419 22.06 -21.98 -23.26
C GLY A 419 21.18 -20.97 -24.02
N GLN A 420 20.98 -19.76 -23.50
CA GLN A 420 20.09 -18.76 -24.11
C GLN A 420 20.89 -17.68 -24.83
N GLN A 421 20.54 -17.34 -26.07
CA GLN A 421 21.26 -16.33 -26.86
C GLN A 421 20.47 -15.03 -27.07
N PRO A 422 21.13 -13.84 -27.09
CA PRO A 422 20.44 -12.55 -27.22
C PRO A 422 19.60 -12.43 -28.50
N ASP A 423 19.88 -13.25 -29.51
CA ASP A 423 19.20 -13.33 -30.81
C ASP A 423 18.09 -14.41 -30.84
N GLU A 424 17.76 -15.04 -29.72
CA GLU A 424 16.56 -15.88 -29.64
C GLU A 424 15.29 -15.06 -29.86
N ASN A 425 14.41 -15.57 -30.73
CA ASN A 425 13.16 -14.92 -31.08
C ASN A 425 12.08 -15.13 -30.02
N SER A 426 12.22 -14.45 -28.87
CA SER A 426 11.22 -14.46 -27.80
C SER A 426 9.89 -13.83 -28.21
N VAL A 427 9.88 -12.92 -29.19
CA VAL A 427 8.65 -12.29 -29.71
C VAL A 427 7.75 -13.37 -30.29
N LYS A 428 8.27 -14.15 -31.25
CA LYS A 428 7.57 -15.29 -31.83
C LYS A 428 7.21 -16.32 -30.76
N ARG A 429 8.18 -16.67 -29.90
CA ARG A 429 7.98 -17.64 -28.81
C ARG A 429 6.80 -17.29 -27.91
N CYS A 430 6.61 -16.02 -27.56
CA CYS A 430 5.58 -15.62 -26.61
C CYS A 430 4.24 -15.27 -27.27
N LEU A 431 4.24 -14.78 -28.50
CA LEU A 431 3.03 -14.29 -29.18
C LEU A 431 2.35 -15.33 -30.07
N ASP A 432 3.06 -16.36 -30.53
CA ASP A 432 2.46 -17.41 -31.35
C ASP A 432 1.56 -18.34 -30.54
N GLU A 433 0.57 -18.88 -31.22
CA GLU A 433 -0.20 -20.00 -30.72
C GLU A 433 0.55 -21.31 -30.96
N TYR A 434 0.61 -22.15 -29.92
CA TYR A 434 1.20 -23.47 -29.99
C TYR A 434 0.16 -24.53 -29.64
N ALA A 435 0.31 -25.71 -30.24
CA ALA A 435 -0.48 -26.87 -29.86
C ALA A 435 -0.22 -27.25 -28.40
N GLU A 436 -1.25 -27.74 -27.72
CA GLU A 436 -1.12 -28.27 -26.36
C GLU A 436 -0.03 -29.34 -26.30
N GLY A 437 0.85 -29.25 -25.28
CA GLY A 437 2.00 -30.16 -25.14
C GLY A 437 3.21 -29.82 -26.02
N SER A 438 3.23 -28.68 -26.70
CA SER A 438 4.42 -28.19 -27.44
C SER A 438 5.69 -28.17 -26.57
N PRO A 439 6.87 -28.55 -27.11
CA PRO A 439 8.14 -28.49 -26.39
C PRO A 439 8.60 -27.05 -26.10
N LEU A 440 8.00 -26.05 -26.76
CA LEU A 440 8.17 -24.63 -26.42
C LEU A 440 7.32 -24.22 -25.21
N GLY A 441 6.44 -25.10 -24.74
CA GLY A 441 5.80 -25.06 -23.43
C GLY A 441 4.39 -24.48 -23.41
N PHE A 442 4.04 -23.49 -24.22
CA PHE A 442 2.82 -22.70 -23.96
C PHE A 442 1.53 -23.43 -24.35
N SER A 443 0.52 -23.37 -23.48
CA SER A 443 -0.84 -23.73 -23.87
C SER A 443 -1.54 -22.58 -24.59
N HIS A 444 -2.63 -22.93 -25.29
CA HIS A 444 -3.52 -21.97 -25.93
C HIS A 444 -4.02 -20.87 -24.98
N GLY A 445 -4.30 -21.22 -23.71
CA GLY A 445 -4.98 -20.35 -22.76
C GLY A 445 -4.11 -19.24 -22.18
N VAL A 446 -2.80 -19.46 -22.00
CA VAL A 446 -1.94 -18.55 -21.24
C VAL A 446 -1.62 -17.25 -21.99
N ASN A 447 -1.47 -17.30 -23.32
CA ASN A 447 -1.24 -16.11 -24.15
C ASN A 447 -2.48 -15.65 -24.95
N LEU A 448 -3.63 -16.31 -24.76
CA LEU A 448 -4.87 -16.02 -25.47
C LEU A 448 -5.23 -14.53 -25.39
N LEU A 449 -5.25 -13.97 -24.18
CA LEU A 449 -5.62 -12.58 -23.96
C LEU A 449 -4.74 -11.63 -24.77
N MET A 450 -3.41 -11.85 -24.77
CA MET A 450 -2.47 -11.05 -25.55
C MET A 450 -2.72 -11.19 -27.06
N ARG A 451 -2.87 -12.43 -27.56
CA ARG A 451 -3.13 -12.70 -28.99
C ARG A 451 -4.43 -12.03 -29.45
N LYS A 452 -5.47 -12.09 -28.63
CA LYS A 452 -6.76 -11.46 -28.92
C LYS A 452 -6.67 -9.94 -28.89
N LEU A 453 -5.99 -9.35 -27.92
CA LEU A 453 -5.78 -7.90 -27.88
C LEU A 453 -5.00 -7.39 -29.10
N LEU A 454 -4.04 -8.17 -29.62
CA LEU A 454 -3.32 -7.87 -30.86
C LEU A 454 -4.21 -7.90 -32.13
N GLU A 455 -5.45 -8.39 -32.08
CA GLU A 455 -6.41 -8.22 -33.18
C GLU A 455 -6.82 -6.74 -33.34
N ASN A 456 -6.83 -5.96 -32.25
CA ASN A 456 -7.18 -4.54 -32.27
C ASN A 456 -6.00 -3.68 -32.76
N THR A 457 -6.27 -2.80 -33.73
CA THR A 457 -5.22 -1.97 -34.35
C THR A 457 -4.65 -0.91 -33.40
N ALA A 458 -5.48 -0.31 -32.54
CA ALA A 458 -5.04 0.69 -31.56
C ALA A 458 -4.19 0.05 -30.46
N PHE A 459 -4.62 -1.11 -29.92
CA PHE A 459 -3.81 -1.87 -28.96
C PHE A 459 -2.46 -2.28 -29.57
N LYS A 460 -2.46 -2.84 -30.79
CA LYS A 460 -1.23 -3.24 -31.48
C LYS A 460 -0.28 -2.07 -31.69
N ALA A 461 -0.79 -0.91 -32.11
CA ALA A 461 0.01 0.30 -32.25
C ALA A 461 0.60 0.74 -30.90
N LYS A 462 -0.20 0.73 -29.83
CA LYS A 462 0.25 1.07 -28.47
C LYS A 462 1.32 0.11 -27.98
N PHE A 463 1.10 -1.20 -28.09
CA PHE A 463 2.07 -2.24 -27.74
C PHE A 463 3.40 -2.01 -28.45
N LEU A 464 3.40 -1.82 -29.77
CA LEU A 464 4.63 -1.67 -30.56
C LEU A 464 5.39 -0.39 -30.22
N GLN A 465 4.71 0.74 -30.04
CA GLN A 465 5.40 1.99 -29.71
C GLN A 465 5.89 2.03 -28.26
N ARG A 466 5.13 1.47 -27.31
CA ARG A 466 5.63 1.28 -25.93
C ARG A 466 6.83 0.34 -25.91
N PHE A 467 6.82 -0.74 -26.70
CA PHE A 467 8.00 -1.62 -26.83
C PHE A 467 9.21 -0.83 -27.36
N SER A 468 9.04 -0.04 -28.43
CA SER A 468 10.11 0.84 -28.94
C SER A 468 10.62 1.81 -27.89
N TYR A 469 9.72 2.43 -27.11
CA TYR A 469 10.09 3.31 -26.00
C TYR A 469 10.97 2.58 -24.98
N HIS A 470 10.53 1.43 -24.47
CA HIS A 470 11.26 0.69 -23.44
C HIS A 470 12.59 0.11 -23.94
N ILE A 471 12.73 -0.23 -25.22
CA ILE A 471 14.03 -0.64 -25.80
C ILE A 471 15.06 0.48 -25.66
N ASP A 472 14.70 1.72 -25.99
CA ASP A 472 15.67 2.83 -26.06
C ASP A 472 15.77 3.68 -24.78
N HIS A 473 14.85 3.52 -23.83
CA HIS A 473 14.82 4.30 -22.59
C HIS A 473 15.00 3.40 -21.36
N THR A 474 14.01 2.54 -21.08
CA THR A 474 14.00 1.70 -19.87
C THR A 474 15.14 0.68 -19.88
N PHE A 475 15.30 -0.07 -20.97
CA PHE A 475 16.31 -1.10 -21.14
C PHE A 475 17.56 -0.61 -21.90
N ARG A 476 17.72 0.72 -22.03
CA ARG A 476 18.92 1.32 -22.62
C ARG A 476 20.15 0.79 -21.89
N TYR A 477 21.08 0.19 -22.63
CA TYR A 477 22.22 -0.52 -22.03
C TYR A 477 22.98 0.31 -20.99
N ALA A 478 23.24 1.60 -21.27
CA ALA A 478 23.91 2.48 -20.30
C ALA A 478 23.17 2.55 -18.94
N ARG A 479 21.84 2.66 -18.96
CA ARG A 479 21.01 2.68 -17.74
C ARG A 479 21.06 1.31 -17.05
N VAL A 480 20.90 0.22 -17.81
CA VAL A 480 20.94 -1.14 -17.27
C VAL A 480 22.29 -1.42 -16.61
N LYS A 481 23.39 -1.02 -17.26
CA LYS A 481 24.75 -1.21 -16.78
C LYS A 481 25.01 -0.45 -15.48
N GLU A 482 24.58 0.81 -15.41
CA GLU A 482 24.68 1.62 -14.19
C GLU A 482 23.94 0.97 -13.01
N PHE A 483 22.71 0.50 -13.25
CA PHE A 483 21.92 -0.19 -12.22
C PHE A 483 22.58 -1.51 -11.79
N SER A 484 23.05 -2.31 -12.77
CA SER A 484 23.75 -3.58 -12.55
C SER A 484 25.02 -3.39 -11.72
N ASP A 485 25.83 -2.38 -12.05
CA ASP A 485 27.03 -2.02 -11.31
C ASP A 485 26.71 -1.56 -9.89
N SER A 486 25.65 -0.75 -9.72
CA SER A 486 25.21 -0.31 -8.39
C SER A 486 24.82 -1.50 -7.51
N LEU A 487 24.06 -2.47 -8.03
CA LEU A 487 23.69 -3.67 -7.28
C LEU A 487 24.91 -4.56 -6.99
N ALA A 488 25.76 -4.79 -8.00
CA ALA A 488 26.96 -5.61 -7.83
C ALA A 488 27.91 -5.01 -6.78
N ASN A 489 28.12 -3.69 -6.81
CA ASN A 489 28.93 -2.98 -5.83
C ASN A 489 28.33 -3.09 -4.42
N LEU A 490 27.01 -2.94 -4.30
CA LEU A 490 26.29 -3.05 -3.02
C LEU A 490 26.53 -4.42 -2.34
N ILE A 491 26.55 -5.51 -3.11
CA ILE A 491 26.68 -6.87 -2.55
C ILE A 491 28.10 -7.44 -2.57
N SER A 492 29.05 -6.78 -3.25
CA SER A 492 30.38 -7.31 -3.55
C SER A 492 31.13 -7.88 -2.34
N THR A 493 31.17 -7.15 -1.22
CA THR A 493 31.84 -7.60 0.02
C THR A 493 31.13 -8.80 0.63
N GLU A 494 29.80 -8.79 0.64
CA GLU A 494 29.03 -9.89 1.24
C GLU A 494 29.04 -11.14 0.35
N MET A 495 29.21 -10.99 -0.97
CA MET A 495 29.35 -12.13 -1.88
C MET A 495 30.56 -13.00 -1.58
N VAL A 496 31.66 -12.44 -1.06
CA VAL A 496 32.82 -13.22 -0.62
C VAL A 496 32.41 -14.20 0.47
N GLU A 497 31.66 -13.73 1.46
CA GLU A 497 31.23 -14.52 2.61
C GLU A 497 30.15 -15.53 2.22
N HIS A 498 29.22 -15.13 1.35
CA HIS A 498 28.24 -16.03 0.76
C HIS A 498 28.94 -17.18 0.02
N ALA A 499 29.92 -16.87 -0.84
CA ALA A 499 30.68 -17.85 -1.61
C ALA A 499 31.49 -18.78 -0.69
N ASN A 500 32.17 -18.26 0.33
CA ASN A 500 32.91 -19.08 1.29
C ASN A 500 32.05 -20.18 1.93
N ARG A 501 30.77 -19.91 2.16
CA ARG A 501 29.84 -20.88 2.73
C ARG A 501 29.24 -21.83 1.68
N TRP A 502 28.81 -21.31 0.54
CA TRP A 502 27.95 -22.05 -0.38
C TRP A 502 28.62 -22.51 -1.68
N ASP A 503 29.64 -21.79 -2.15
CA ASP A 503 30.40 -22.11 -3.35
C ASP A 503 31.73 -21.34 -3.40
N PRO A 504 32.79 -21.85 -2.74
CA PRO A 504 34.09 -21.17 -2.70
C PRO A 504 34.71 -20.92 -4.08
N GLY A 505 34.32 -21.69 -5.10
CA GLY A 505 34.77 -21.50 -6.47
C GLY A 505 34.17 -20.27 -7.15
N LEU A 506 33.09 -19.69 -6.62
CA LEU A 506 32.41 -18.53 -7.21
C LEU A 506 33.31 -17.29 -7.24
N MET A 507 34.10 -17.10 -6.19
CA MET A 507 35.01 -15.96 -6.02
C MET A 507 36.47 -16.33 -6.32
N ALA A 508 36.74 -17.56 -6.78
CA ALA A 508 38.06 -17.97 -7.21
C ALA A 508 38.36 -17.43 -8.61
N SER A 509 39.60 -16.95 -8.83
CA SER A 509 40.15 -16.69 -10.15
C SER A 509 40.77 -17.98 -10.69
N ASP A 510 40.30 -18.44 -11.85
CA ASP A 510 40.90 -19.58 -12.52
C ASP A 510 42.29 -19.22 -13.08
N TRP A 511 43.31 -20.02 -12.78
CA TRP A 511 44.71 -19.73 -13.19
C TRP A 511 44.89 -19.78 -14.71
N TRP A 512 43.96 -20.43 -15.41
CA TRP A 512 43.92 -20.52 -16.87
C TRP A 512 42.99 -19.48 -17.51
N ASN A 513 42.22 -18.70 -16.73
CA ASN A 513 41.34 -17.66 -17.26
C ASN A 513 42.18 -16.43 -17.63
N PRO A 514 42.35 -16.13 -18.93
CA PRO A 514 43.22 -15.04 -19.39
C PRO A 514 42.72 -13.64 -18.97
N SER A 515 41.46 -13.51 -18.56
CA SER A 515 40.91 -12.23 -18.05
C SER A 515 41.26 -11.94 -16.59
N GLY A 516 41.71 -12.94 -15.82
CA GLY A 516 41.92 -12.81 -14.36
C GLY A 516 40.65 -12.63 -13.53
N ASN A 517 39.47 -12.62 -14.17
CA ASN A 517 38.18 -12.47 -13.49
C ASN A 517 37.82 -13.72 -12.67
N THR A 518 37.12 -13.49 -11.57
CA THR A 518 36.39 -14.54 -10.84
C THR A 518 35.21 -15.05 -11.66
N ARG A 519 34.68 -16.23 -11.32
CA ARG A 519 33.46 -16.75 -11.96
C ARG A 519 32.27 -15.80 -11.75
N TRP A 520 32.13 -15.19 -10.57
CA TRP A 520 31.09 -14.19 -10.29
C TRP A 520 31.17 -12.99 -11.25
N GLN A 521 32.37 -12.45 -11.49
CA GLN A 521 32.58 -11.35 -12.44
C GLN A 521 32.27 -11.77 -13.88
N ASN A 522 32.66 -12.99 -14.28
CA ASN A 522 32.30 -13.51 -15.61
C ASN A 522 30.79 -13.65 -15.79
N ASN A 523 30.07 -14.07 -14.74
CA ASN A 523 28.62 -14.15 -14.75
C ASN A 523 27.96 -12.77 -14.88
N LEU A 524 28.47 -11.75 -14.16
CA LEU A 524 28.02 -10.36 -14.31
C LEU A 524 28.30 -9.82 -15.72
N ASN A 525 29.46 -10.13 -16.29
CA ASN A 525 29.81 -9.75 -17.66
C ASN A 525 28.85 -10.40 -18.67
N SER A 526 28.49 -11.66 -18.48
CA SER A 526 27.51 -12.36 -19.33
C SER A 526 26.13 -11.72 -19.25
N LEU A 527 25.65 -11.39 -18.04
CA LEU A 527 24.39 -10.67 -17.82
C LEU A 527 24.39 -9.30 -18.52
N ASN A 528 25.46 -8.52 -18.36
CA ASN A 528 25.57 -7.20 -19.00
C ASN A 528 25.65 -7.30 -20.53
N SER A 529 26.40 -8.28 -21.06
CA SER A 529 26.53 -8.51 -22.50
C SER A 529 25.20 -8.93 -23.14
N TRP A 530 24.34 -9.64 -22.41
CA TRP A 530 22.97 -9.89 -22.87
C TRP A 530 22.25 -8.58 -23.19
N PHE A 531 22.21 -7.66 -22.22
CA PHE A 531 21.50 -6.38 -22.37
C PHE A 531 22.11 -5.47 -23.44
N GLU A 532 23.43 -5.47 -23.59
CA GLU A 532 24.13 -4.73 -24.64
C GLU A 532 23.66 -5.14 -26.04
N GLN A 533 23.45 -6.45 -26.26
CA GLN A 533 23.12 -7.00 -27.56
C GLN A 533 21.60 -7.07 -27.81
N ARG A 534 20.81 -7.25 -26.74
CA ARG A 534 19.39 -7.64 -26.84
C ARG A 534 18.53 -6.64 -27.61
N ALA A 535 18.76 -5.35 -27.40
CA ALA A 535 17.99 -4.28 -28.05
C ALA A 535 17.98 -4.41 -29.58
N LYS A 536 19.13 -4.74 -30.19
CA LYS A 536 19.27 -4.93 -31.63
C LYS A 536 18.39 -6.07 -32.13
N TYR A 537 18.50 -7.24 -31.49
CA TYR A 537 17.83 -8.45 -31.94
C TYR A 537 16.32 -8.40 -31.70
N VAL A 538 15.87 -7.98 -30.51
CA VAL A 538 14.43 -7.89 -30.24
C VAL A 538 13.74 -6.87 -31.14
N SER A 539 14.42 -5.76 -31.48
CA SER A 539 13.95 -4.81 -32.49
C SER A 539 13.80 -5.44 -33.86
N GLN A 540 14.74 -6.30 -34.27
CA GLN A 540 14.67 -7.05 -35.54
C GLN A 540 13.49 -8.01 -35.53
N HIS A 541 13.34 -8.81 -34.48
CA HIS A 541 12.26 -9.78 -34.36
C HIS A 541 10.87 -9.14 -34.40
N LEU A 542 10.67 -8.00 -33.73
CA LEU A 542 9.41 -7.25 -33.80
C LEU A 542 9.11 -6.78 -35.21
N ARG A 543 10.12 -6.29 -35.93
CA ARG A 543 9.95 -5.85 -37.32
C ARG A 543 9.58 -6.99 -38.24
N ASP A 544 10.28 -8.11 -38.14
CA ASP A 544 10.02 -9.27 -38.98
C ASP A 544 8.65 -9.87 -38.67
N TYR A 545 8.29 -9.99 -37.38
CA TYR A 545 7.03 -10.56 -36.93
C TYR A 545 5.81 -9.73 -37.37
N PHE A 546 5.89 -8.40 -37.24
CA PHE A 546 4.79 -7.50 -37.57
C PHE A 546 4.91 -6.86 -38.97
N SER A 547 5.86 -7.31 -39.79
CA SER A 547 6.13 -6.75 -41.12
C SER A 547 6.37 -5.23 -41.13
N ILE A 548 7.12 -4.73 -40.14
CA ILE A 548 7.43 -3.31 -39.99
C ILE A 548 8.74 -3.01 -40.74
N PRO A 549 8.76 -2.06 -41.68
CA PRO A 549 9.91 -1.88 -42.57
C PRO A 549 11.16 -1.34 -41.85
N SER A 550 10.99 -0.43 -40.89
CA SER A 550 12.10 0.24 -40.22
C SER A 550 11.71 0.81 -38.86
N ARG A 551 12.72 1.34 -38.14
CA ARG A 551 12.56 2.25 -37.00
C ARG A 551 13.27 3.56 -37.33
N TYR A 552 12.65 4.69 -36.99
CA TYR A 552 13.21 6.02 -37.25
C TYR A 552 13.45 6.78 -35.95
N ALA A 553 14.46 7.65 -35.95
CA ALA A 553 14.79 8.48 -34.81
C ALA A 553 13.72 9.54 -34.60
N VAL A 554 13.25 9.68 -33.36
CA VAL A 554 12.39 10.78 -32.93
C VAL A 554 13.06 11.46 -31.76
N THR A 555 13.30 12.76 -31.91
CA THR A 555 13.82 13.61 -30.83
C THR A 555 12.72 14.58 -30.41
N VAL A 556 12.39 14.64 -29.12
CA VAL A 556 11.38 15.54 -28.56
C VAL A 556 12.04 16.46 -27.53
N SER A 557 11.81 17.75 -27.66
CA SER A 557 12.32 18.78 -26.75
C SER A 557 11.31 19.89 -26.54
N ALA A 558 11.52 20.74 -25.52
CA ALA A 558 10.73 21.94 -25.29
C ALA A 558 11.61 23.20 -25.37
N ASP A 559 10.98 24.36 -25.51
CA ASP A 559 11.60 25.68 -25.39
C ASP A 559 11.91 26.10 -23.94
N ILE A 560 11.35 25.37 -22.96
CA ILE A 560 11.56 25.56 -21.53
C ILE A 560 12.07 24.27 -20.85
N ASN A 561 12.63 24.42 -19.65
CA ASN A 561 13.05 23.30 -18.80
C ASN A 561 11.87 22.72 -17.98
N ASN A 562 12.11 21.59 -17.31
CA ASN A 562 11.15 20.92 -16.40
C ASN A 562 9.84 20.45 -17.06
N VAL A 563 9.85 20.24 -18.39
CA VAL A 563 8.76 19.56 -19.10
C VAL A 563 8.94 18.05 -18.98
N LYS A 564 7.87 17.35 -18.60
CA LYS A 564 7.82 15.89 -18.60
C LYS A 564 7.01 15.43 -19.80
N PHE A 565 7.64 14.75 -20.75
CA PHE A 565 6.94 14.23 -21.92
C PHE A 565 6.35 12.85 -21.62
N SER A 566 5.34 12.46 -22.40
CA SER A 566 4.80 11.10 -22.40
C SER A 566 4.69 10.59 -23.84
N VAL A 567 5.09 9.33 -24.04
CA VAL A 567 5.05 8.63 -25.33
C VAL A 567 4.15 7.42 -25.20
N ASN A 568 2.98 7.43 -25.85
CA ASN A 568 1.99 6.36 -25.74
C ASN A 568 1.66 5.97 -24.27
N GLY A 569 1.67 6.95 -23.37
CA GLY A 569 1.45 6.77 -21.94
C GLY A 569 2.71 6.46 -21.12
N CYS A 570 3.87 6.23 -21.74
CA CYS A 570 5.13 6.04 -21.02
C CYS A 570 5.72 7.39 -20.61
N PRO A 571 5.87 7.71 -19.31
CA PRO A 571 6.40 8.99 -18.86
C PRO A 571 7.92 9.09 -19.07
N SER A 572 8.39 10.29 -19.41
CA SER A 572 9.80 10.68 -19.50
C SER A 572 10.09 11.87 -18.59
N THR A 573 11.25 11.86 -17.94
CA THR A 573 11.72 12.93 -17.05
C THR A 573 12.52 14.03 -17.76
N ALA A 574 12.79 13.86 -19.07
CA ALA A 574 13.58 14.79 -19.87
C ALA A 574 13.20 14.75 -21.35
N ASN A 575 13.95 15.47 -22.17
CA ASN A 575 13.93 15.35 -23.63
C ASN A 575 14.02 13.88 -24.05
N ILE A 576 13.27 13.54 -25.09
CA ILE A 576 13.17 12.17 -25.59
C ILE A 576 14.09 12.05 -26.80
N THR A 577 14.92 11.01 -26.83
CA THR A 577 15.67 10.63 -28.02
C THR A 577 15.63 9.11 -28.12
N GLY A 578 14.90 8.60 -29.11
CA GLY A 578 14.74 7.16 -29.30
C GLY A 578 14.34 6.82 -30.73
N LYS A 579 14.24 5.54 -31.05
CA LYS A 579 13.79 5.04 -32.35
C LYS A 579 12.41 4.40 -32.23
N TYR A 580 11.51 4.74 -33.14
CA TYR A 580 10.12 4.28 -33.11
C TYR A 580 9.76 3.56 -34.39
N PHE A 581 8.84 2.61 -34.30
CA PHE A 581 8.44 1.80 -35.45
C PHE A 581 7.74 2.66 -36.50
N ALA A 582 8.13 2.43 -37.76
CA ALA A 582 7.61 3.16 -38.90
C ALA A 582 6.13 2.86 -39.16
N ASN A 583 5.40 3.83 -39.72
CA ASN A 583 4.01 3.74 -40.15
C ASN A 583 3.01 3.34 -39.04
N ILE A 584 3.39 3.58 -37.78
CA ILE A 584 2.56 3.35 -36.59
C ILE A 584 2.46 4.68 -35.85
N ASN A 585 1.25 5.07 -35.47
CA ASN A 585 1.04 6.34 -34.77
C ASN A 585 1.76 6.36 -33.43
N LEU A 586 2.54 7.41 -33.22
CA LEU A 586 3.22 7.74 -31.96
C LEU A 586 2.46 8.89 -31.29
N ASN A 587 1.86 8.62 -30.14
CA ASN A 587 1.14 9.62 -29.36
C ASN A 587 2.14 10.33 -28.43
N LEU A 588 2.20 11.66 -28.53
CA LEU A 588 3.05 12.51 -27.70
C LEU A 588 2.20 13.50 -26.90
N SER A 589 2.48 13.61 -25.61
CA SER A 589 1.92 14.63 -24.72
C SER A 589 2.99 15.17 -23.78
N ALA A 590 2.68 16.26 -23.06
CA ALA A 590 3.58 16.88 -22.12
C ALA A 590 2.83 17.37 -20.87
N VAL A 591 3.44 17.15 -19.71
CA VAL A 591 3.11 17.80 -18.45
C VAL A 591 4.06 18.99 -18.28
N LEU A 592 3.48 20.18 -18.16
CA LEU A 592 4.21 21.44 -18.10
C LEU A 592 4.35 21.94 -16.65
N PRO A 593 5.39 22.75 -16.35
CA PRO A 593 5.46 23.48 -15.09
C PRO A 593 4.23 24.36 -14.86
N GLU A 594 3.94 24.67 -13.58
CA GLU A 594 2.84 25.56 -13.20
C GLU A 594 2.91 26.90 -13.94
N GLY A 595 1.74 27.40 -14.37
CA GLY A 595 1.62 28.66 -15.12
C GLY A 595 2.04 28.57 -16.59
N LYS A 596 2.32 27.38 -17.12
CA LYS A 596 2.63 27.16 -18.54
C LYS A 596 1.56 26.33 -19.24
N ALA A 597 1.33 26.63 -20.51
CA ALA A 597 0.44 25.88 -21.39
C ALA A 597 1.14 25.56 -22.72
N VAL A 598 0.67 24.51 -23.40
CA VAL A 598 1.10 24.21 -24.76
C VAL A 598 0.67 25.36 -25.66
N ASP A 599 1.60 25.93 -26.42
CA ASP A 599 1.24 26.86 -27.49
C ASP A 599 1.10 26.11 -28.81
N TYR A 600 2.18 25.46 -29.25
CA TYR A 600 2.18 24.60 -30.43
C TYR A 600 3.40 23.67 -30.43
N TRP A 601 3.31 22.64 -31.26
CA TRP A 601 4.42 21.75 -31.60
C TRP A 601 4.95 22.11 -32.98
N ILE A 602 6.26 22.07 -33.18
CA ILE A 602 6.90 22.01 -34.50
C ILE A 602 7.39 20.59 -34.71
N VAL A 603 6.96 19.99 -35.81
CA VAL A 603 7.38 18.67 -36.26
C VAL A 603 8.19 18.86 -37.54
N THR A 604 9.50 18.59 -37.48
CA THR A 604 10.43 18.70 -38.59
C THR A 604 10.77 17.30 -39.10
N SER A 605 10.35 16.96 -40.32
CA SER A 605 10.70 15.68 -40.95
C SER A 605 12.09 15.71 -41.57
N SER A 606 12.66 14.52 -41.84
CA SER A 606 14.00 14.34 -42.39
C SER A 606 14.28 15.06 -43.72
N ASN A 607 13.24 15.39 -44.50
CA ASN A 607 13.36 16.18 -45.74
C ASN A 607 13.34 17.71 -45.51
N GLY A 608 13.30 18.16 -44.25
CA GLY A 608 13.28 19.57 -43.86
C GLY A 608 11.89 20.20 -43.82
N ASN A 609 10.82 19.46 -44.09
CA ASN A 609 9.47 20.01 -43.96
C ASN A 609 9.11 20.22 -42.50
N GLU A 610 8.58 21.39 -42.17
CA GLU A 610 8.07 21.72 -40.85
C GLU A 610 6.55 21.79 -40.86
N GLN A 611 5.93 21.11 -39.89
CA GLN A 611 4.51 21.23 -39.61
C GLN A 611 4.32 21.81 -38.22
N ARG A 612 3.52 22.86 -38.12
CA ARG A 612 3.10 23.43 -36.83
C ARG A 612 1.74 22.86 -36.43
N ILE A 613 1.61 22.38 -35.19
CA ILE A 613 0.40 21.73 -34.68
C ILE A 613 -0.02 22.41 -33.37
N TYR A 614 -1.24 22.95 -33.32
CA TYR A 614 -1.82 23.65 -32.17
C TYR A 614 -2.76 22.70 -31.40
N LYS A 615 -2.19 21.73 -30.70
CA LYS A 615 -2.92 20.75 -29.87
C LYS A 615 -2.12 20.44 -28.62
N ASP A 616 -2.78 20.11 -27.52
CA ASP A 616 -2.12 19.75 -26.25
C ASP A 616 -1.34 18.43 -26.35
N ALA A 617 -1.84 17.50 -27.17
CA ALA A 617 -1.18 16.26 -27.53
C ALA A 617 -1.23 16.06 -29.06
N ILE A 618 -0.25 15.33 -29.59
CA ILE A 618 -0.13 15.08 -31.03
C ILE A 618 0.04 13.59 -31.32
N ASP A 619 -0.53 13.13 -32.42
CA ASP A 619 -0.27 11.82 -33.00
C ASP A 619 0.59 11.97 -34.24
N LEU A 620 1.72 11.26 -34.27
CA LEU A 620 2.68 11.33 -35.36
C LEU A 620 2.73 10.02 -36.14
N SER A 621 2.55 10.09 -37.46
CA SER A 621 2.88 8.97 -38.34
C SER A 621 4.36 9.02 -38.69
N ILE A 622 5.11 8.00 -38.30
CA ILE A 622 6.58 8.00 -38.43
C ILE A 622 6.99 7.35 -39.76
N SER A 623 7.37 8.16 -40.75
CA SER A 623 7.84 7.67 -42.07
C SER A 623 9.32 8.00 -42.36
N GLY A 624 10.01 8.61 -41.40
CA GLY A 624 11.38 9.07 -41.48
C GLY A 624 11.83 9.60 -40.11
N ASP A 625 13.08 10.04 -40.00
CA ASP A 625 13.56 10.70 -38.78
C ASP A 625 12.80 12.02 -38.56
N VAL A 626 12.44 12.31 -37.31
CA VAL A 626 11.63 13.47 -36.93
C VAL A 626 12.24 14.19 -35.72
N VAL A 627 12.29 15.51 -35.79
CA VAL A 627 12.56 16.37 -34.63
C VAL A 627 11.27 17.07 -34.24
N VAL A 628 10.89 16.96 -32.98
CA VAL A 628 9.70 17.58 -32.40
C VAL A 628 10.15 18.58 -31.36
N LYS A 629 9.66 19.82 -31.48
CA LYS A 629 9.89 20.86 -30.49
C LYS A 629 8.56 21.43 -30.01
N LEU A 630 8.32 21.31 -28.72
CA LEU A 630 7.22 21.95 -28.03
C LEU A 630 7.57 23.41 -27.73
N TYR A 631 6.68 24.31 -28.13
CA TYR A 631 6.69 25.71 -27.71
C TYR A 631 5.59 25.95 -26.70
N THR A 632 5.94 26.68 -25.66
CA THR A 632 5.04 26.98 -24.56
C THR A 632 4.67 28.44 -24.55
N LYS A 633 3.50 28.73 -24.00
CA LYS A 633 3.07 30.07 -23.66
C LYS A 633 2.81 30.15 -22.17
N ASP A 634 2.75 31.36 -21.66
CA ASP A 634 2.15 31.57 -20.35
C ASP A 634 0.71 31.06 -20.41
N ALA A 635 0.36 30.19 -19.46
CA ALA A 635 -1.01 29.80 -19.29
C ALA A 635 -1.80 31.09 -19.06
N ALA A 636 -2.89 31.28 -19.80
CA ALA A 636 -3.83 32.34 -19.46
C ALA A 636 -4.18 32.17 -17.97
N PRO A 637 -4.14 33.25 -17.16
CA PRO A 637 -4.49 33.12 -15.76
C PRO A 637 -5.86 32.45 -15.70
N VAL A 638 -5.91 31.27 -15.10
CA VAL A 638 -7.12 30.46 -14.99
C VAL A 638 -8.13 31.34 -14.25
N GLN A 639 -9.04 31.94 -15.01
CA GLN A 639 -10.11 32.74 -14.45
C GLN A 639 -11.09 31.77 -13.84
N LEU A 640 -11.11 31.74 -12.51
CA LEU A 640 -12.15 31.02 -11.80
C LEU A 640 -13.50 31.66 -12.13
N PRO A 641 -14.59 30.88 -12.20
CA PRO A 641 -15.90 31.42 -12.49
C PRO A 641 -16.28 32.51 -11.46
N GLU A 642 -16.45 33.76 -11.90
CA GLU A 642 -17.02 34.79 -11.04
C GLU A 642 -18.49 34.49 -10.81
N ARG A 643 -18.88 34.33 -9.54
CA ARG A 643 -20.25 34.05 -9.15
C ARG A 643 -20.87 35.28 -8.51
N THR A 644 -21.98 35.71 -9.12
CA THR A 644 -22.83 36.81 -8.64
C THR A 644 -24.16 36.29 -8.07
N VAL A 645 -24.42 34.99 -8.22
CA VAL A 645 -25.58 34.28 -7.66
C VAL A 645 -25.08 33.10 -6.84
N ALA A 646 -25.68 32.89 -5.67
CA ALA A 646 -25.38 31.73 -4.84
C ALA A 646 -25.80 30.44 -5.56
N ILE A 647 -24.90 29.46 -5.65
CA ILE A 647 -25.26 28.12 -6.10
C ILE A 647 -26.30 27.50 -5.16
N THR A 648 -27.36 26.98 -5.74
CA THR A 648 -28.39 26.18 -5.08
C THR A 648 -28.49 24.81 -5.75
N GLY A 649 -28.98 23.81 -5.01
CA GLY A 649 -29.21 22.48 -5.55
C GLY A 649 -27.94 21.66 -5.81
N LEU A 650 -26.83 22.04 -5.19
CA LEU A 650 -25.58 21.28 -5.14
C LEU A 650 -25.38 20.77 -3.72
N TYR A 651 -25.12 19.47 -3.58
CA TYR A 651 -25.07 18.82 -2.28
C TYR A 651 -23.79 18.00 -2.14
N ILE A 652 -23.21 17.99 -0.93
CA ILE A 652 -22.36 16.89 -0.49
C ILE A 652 -23.30 15.69 -0.34
N ASN A 653 -23.11 14.66 -1.14
CA ASN A 653 -24.05 13.56 -1.30
C ASN A 653 -23.64 12.35 -0.44
N GLU A 654 -22.36 12.01 -0.46
CA GLU A 654 -21.80 10.83 0.20
C GLU A 654 -20.31 11.06 0.52
N VAL A 655 -19.85 10.60 1.68
CA VAL A 655 -18.47 10.74 2.16
C VAL A 655 -17.97 9.38 2.63
N MET A 656 -16.82 8.95 2.11
CA MET A 656 -16.12 7.74 2.56
C MET A 656 -14.73 8.10 3.07
N PRO A 657 -14.54 8.24 4.40
CA PRO A 657 -13.23 8.51 4.98
C PRO A 657 -12.28 7.30 4.90
N ASN A 658 -12.79 6.07 5.02
CA ASN A 658 -11.99 4.86 5.15
C ASN A 658 -12.24 3.90 3.98
N ASN A 659 -11.82 4.31 2.78
CA ASN A 659 -11.92 3.50 1.57
C ASN A 659 -10.78 2.47 1.52
N LYS A 660 -11.11 1.19 1.41
CA LYS A 660 -10.15 0.09 1.27
C LYS A 660 -10.62 -0.90 0.19
N GLY A 661 -11.46 -0.50 -0.76
CA GLY A 661 -11.96 -1.44 -1.76
C GLY A 661 -13.19 -0.98 -2.52
N ALA A 662 -13.93 0.01 -2.04
CA ALA A 662 -15.18 0.42 -2.68
C ALA A 662 -14.97 1.07 -4.06
N LEU A 663 -14.00 1.99 -4.15
CA LEU A 663 -13.71 2.75 -5.36
C LEU A 663 -12.22 2.98 -5.51
N SER A 664 -11.60 2.61 -6.63
CA SER A 664 -10.23 3.03 -6.91
C SER A 664 -10.18 4.36 -7.66
N ASP A 665 -9.12 5.12 -7.45
CA ASP A 665 -8.72 6.22 -8.33
C ASP A 665 -8.13 5.70 -9.66
N GLU A 666 -7.74 6.62 -10.54
CA GLU A 666 -7.14 6.29 -11.84
C GLU A 666 -5.76 5.64 -11.74
N THR A 667 -5.12 5.69 -10.57
CA THR A 667 -3.83 5.04 -10.28
C THR A 667 -4.02 3.66 -9.65
N GLY A 668 -5.26 3.24 -9.41
CA GLY A 668 -5.61 1.97 -8.77
C GLY A 668 -5.53 1.98 -7.23
N HIS A 669 -5.30 3.15 -6.60
CA HIS A 669 -5.31 3.27 -5.14
C HIS A 669 -6.73 3.48 -4.60
N PHE A 670 -6.93 3.22 -3.31
CA PHE A 670 -8.20 3.40 -2.62
C PHE A 670 -8.15 4.57 -1.63
N PRO A 671 -8.00 5.83 -2.08
CA PRO A 671 -8.05 6.97 -1.17
C PRO A 671 -9.48 7.24 -0.68
N ALA A 672 -9.58 7.97 0.43
CA ALA A 672 -10.84 8.53 0.89
C ALA A 672 -11.48 9.41 -0.19
N TRP A 673 -12.80 9.54 -0.20
CA TRP A 673 -13.48 10.33 -1.22
C TRP A 673 -14.74 11.03 -0.72
N ILE A 674 -15.12 12.09 -1.45
CA ILE A 674 -16.30 12.91 -1.23
C ILE A 674 -17.06 13.00 -2.56
N GLU A 675 -18.32 12.62 -2.55
CA GLU A 675 -19.23 12.73 -3.69
C GLU A 675 -20.12 13.97 -3.57
N PHE A 676 -20.32 14.64 -4.70
CA PHE A 676 -21.24 15.75 -4.86
C PHE A 676 -22.36 15.40 -5.85
N TYR A 677 -23.57 15.85 -5.55
CA TYR A 677 -24.75 15.68 -6.40
C TYR A 677 -25.32 17.02 -6.86
N ASN A 678 -25.60 17.13 -8.15
CA ASN A 678 -26.26 18.28 -8.76
C ASN A 678 -27.74 18.01 -9.04
N SER A 679 -28.63 18.55 -8.22
CA SER A 679 -30.08 18.41 -8.38
C SER A 679 -30.71 19.28 -9.45
N ASN A 680 -29.94 20.14 -10.12
CA ASN A 680 -30.47 21.05 -11.13
C ASN A 680 -30.69 20.34 -12.48
N ASP A 681 -31.45 20.99 -13.36
CA ASP A 681 -31.64 20.58 -14.76
C ASP A 681 -30.55 21.14 -15.70
N PHE A 682 -29.52 21.75 -15.12
CA PHE A 682 -28.34 22.29 -15.81
C PHE A 682 -27.06 21.83 -15.10
N ALA A 683 -25.95 21.78 -15.83
CA ALA A 683 -24.65 21.36 -15.30
C ALA A 683 -24.01 22.44 -14.41
N ILE A 684 -23.23 22.03 -13.41
CA ILE A 684 -22.48 22.92 -12.52
C ILE A 684 -20.99 22.61 -12.62
N ASP A 685 -20.20 23.60 -12.98
CA ASP A 685 -18.73 23.53 -12.87
C ASP A 685 -18.31 23.77 -11.41
N MET A 686 -17.57 22.83 -10.84
CA MET A 686 -17.07 22.91 -9.48
C MET A 686 -15.83 23.82 -9.34
N ALA A 687 -15.20 24.24 -10.44
CA ALA A 687 -14.04 25.13 -10.42
C ALA A 687 -14.26 26.38 -9.54
N GLY A 688 -13.27 26.69 -8.70
CA GLY A 688 -13.27 27.83 -7.79
C GLY A 688 -14.07 27.66 -6.51
N LEU A 689 -14.86 26.59 -6.35
CA LEU A 689 -15.42 26.19 -5.07
C LEU A 689 -14.32 25.73 -4.11
N TYR A 690 -14.61 25.80 -2.82
CA TYR A 690 -13.72 25.37 -1.76
C TYR A 690 -14.31 24.20 -1.00
N ILE A 691 -13.49 23.20 -0.71
CA ILE A 691 -13.82 22.10 0.18
C ILE A 691 -12.92 22.22 1.42
N PHE A 692 -13.48 22.17 2.62
CA PHE A 692 -12.74 22.43 3.86
C PHE A 692 -13.30 21.72 5.10
N ASP A 693 -12.44 21.54 6.13
CA ASP A 693 -12.74 20.80 7.37
C ASP A 693 -13.26 21.67 8.54
N GLY A 694 -13.43 22.97 8.30
CA GLY A 694 -13.89 23.95 9.30
C GLY A 694 -12.87 24.30 10.39
N LYS A 695 -11.69 23.68 10.42
CA LYS A 695 -10.71 23.82 11.51
C LYS A 695 -9.33 24.28 11.06
N LYS A 696 -8.87 23.99 9.83
CA LYS A 696 -7.61 24.50 9.23
C LYS A 696 -7.34 24.09 7.78
N GLN A 697 -7.96 23.03 7.27
CA GLN A 697 -7.67 22.47 5.94
C GLN A 697 -8.69 23.00 4.93
N GLU A 698 -8.21 23.66 3.88
CA GLU A 698 -9.03 24.21 2.80
C GLU A 698 -8.36 23.93 1.46
N TYR A 699 -9.14 23.49 0.48
CA TYR A 699 -8.69 23.28 -0.89
C TYR A 699 -9.64 23.97 -1.87
N GLN A 700 -9.09 24.85 -2.71
CA GLN A 700 -9.84 25.43 -3.82
C GLN A 700 -9.75 24.52 -5.03
N ILE A 701 -10.88 24.15 -5.60
CA ILE A 701 -10.92 23.35 -6.81
C ILE A 701 -10.30 24.18 -7.95
N PRO A 702 -9.23 23.70 -8.60
CA PRO A 702 -8.57 24.44 -9.66
C PRO A 702 -9.51 24.58 -10.87
N GLY A 703 -9.41 25.71 -11.57
CA GLY A 703 -10.05 25.85 -12.89
C GLY A 703 -9.20 25.24 -14.01
N GLY A 704 -9.69 25.34 -15.24
CA GLY A 704 -8.96 24.87 -16.43
C GLY A 704 -9.14 23.38 -16.75
N SER A 705 -9.93 22.66 -15.96
CA SER A 705 -10.30 21.25 -16.20
C SER A 705 -11.82 21.05 -16.09
N SER A 706 -12.59 21.92 -16.74
CA SER A 706 -14.06 21.92 -16.69
C SER A 706 -14.67 20.61 -17.17
N GLU A 707 -13.99 19.89 -18.07
CA GLU A 707 -14.38 18.57 -18.56
C GLU A 707 -14.33 17.48 -17.48
N LEU A 708 -13.52 17.66 -16.44
CA LEU A 708 -13.46 16.75 -15.28
C LEU A 708 -14.30 17.26 -14.11
N THR A 709 -14.33 18.58 -13.90
CA THR A 709 -14.90 19.22 -12.70
C THR A 709 -16.36 19.66 -12.86
N THR A 710 -16.95 19.49 -14.04
CA THR A 710 -18.38 19.76 -14.27
C THR A 710 -19.25 18.58 -13.90
N ILE A 711 -20.19 18.80 -12.98
CA ILE A 711 -21.24 17.85 -12.64
C ILE A 711 -22.41 18.05 -13.62
N PRO A 712 -22.79 17.03 -14.43
CA PRO A 712 -23.95 17.12 -15.30
C PRO A 712 -25.25 17.41 -14.54
N ALA A 713 -26.29 17.84 -15.26
CA ALA A 713 -27.64 17.94 -14.69
C ALA A 713 -28.07 16.58 -14.12
N LYS A 714 -28.57 16.56 -12.87
CA LYS A 714 -28.92 15.33 -12.13
C LYS A 714 -27.76 14.32 -11.98
N GLY A 715 -26.52 14.77 -12.16
CA GLY A 715 -25.33 13.94 -12.10
C GLY A 715 -24.57 14.03 -10.78
N HIS A 716 -23.50 13.23 -10.71
CA HIS A 716 -22.63 13.06 -9.55
C HIS A 716 -21.18 13.27 -9.94
N LEU A 717 -20.34 13.69 -9.00
CA LEU A 717 -18.90 13.81 -9.18
C LEU A 717 -18.17 13.49 -7.87
N VAL A 718 -17.08 12.73 -7.97
CA VAL A 718 -16.26 12.33 -6.82
C VAL A 718 -14.94 13.09 -6.83
N PHE A 719 -14.53 13.57 -5.65
CA PHE A 719 -13.19 14.06 -5.36
C PHE A 719 -12.49 13.15 -4.36
N PHE A 720 -11.23 12.84 -4.61
CA PHE A 720 -10.39 12.02 -3.73
C PHE A 720 -9.67 12.89 -2.70
N ALA A 721 -9.89 12.60 -1.42
CA ALA A 721 -9.27 13.29 -0.29
C ALA A 721 -8.00 12.56 0.15
N ASP A 722 -6.95 12.67 -0.67
CA ASP A 722 -5.69 11.92 -0.52
C ASP A 722 -4.46 12.78 -0.22
N GLY A 723 -4.60 14.11 -0.27
CA GLY A 723 -3.48 15.03 -0.08
C GLY A 723 -2.52 15.11 -1.27
N LYS A 724 -2.92 14.65 -2.46
CA LYS A 724 -2.07 14.57 -3.67
C LYS A 724 -2.68 15.32 -4.86
N PRO A 725 -2.82 16.66 -4.77
CA PRO A 725 -3.41 17.46 -5.84
C PRO A 725 -2.61 17.40 -7.15
N GLU A 726 -1.36 16.96 -7.12
CA GLU A 726 -0.54 16.70 -8.30
C GLU A 726 -1.03 15.55 -9.19
N LEU A 727 -1.93 14.69 -8.71
CA LEU A 727 -2.54 13.61 -9.50
C LEU A 727 -3.64 14.12 -10.46
N GLY A 728 -4.27 15.26 -10.14
CA GLY A 728 -5.23 15.89 -11.04
C GLY A 728 -6.28 16.74 -10.33
N ALA A 729 -7.17 17.36 -11.11
CA ALA A 729 -8.18 18.30 -10.60
C ALA A 729 -9.21 17.67 -9.64
N LEU A 730 -9.35 16.33 -9.63
CA LEU A 730 -10.24 15.59 -8.74
C LEU A 730 -9.58 15.18 -7.41
N HIS A 731 -8.29 15.46 -7.21
CA HIS A 731 -7.55 15.13 -5.99
C HIS A 731 -7.39 16.37 -5.11
N LEU A 732 -7.72 16.22 -3.83
CA LEU A 732 -7.71 17.31 -2.86
C LEU A 732 -6.34 17.42 -2.18
N GLY A 733 -5.99 18.64 -1.79
CA GLY A 733 -4.79 18.93 -1.00
C GLY A 733 -4.81 18.45 0.46
N TYR A 734 -5.79 17.64 0.86
CA TYR A 734 -5.91 17.14 2.24
C TYR A 734 -6.60 15.78 2.32
N THR A 735 -6.50 15.14 3.50
CA THR A 735 -7.02 13.80 3.76
C THR A 735 -8.16 13.77 4.77
N LEU A 736 -9.05 12.79 4.63
CA LEU A 736 -10.00 12.42 5.69
C LEU A 736 -9.35 11.46 6.68
N LYS A 737 -9.91 11.39 7.89
CA LYS A 737 -9.39 10.58 9.00
C LYS A 737 -10.18 9.28 9.13
N ASP A 738 -9.48 8.15 8.97
CA ASP A 738 -10.02 6.82 9.21
C ASP A 738 -10.62 6.70 10.62
N GLU A 739 -11.82 6.12 10.72
CA GLU A 739 -12.51 5.77 11.99
C GLU A 739 -12.63 6.93 12.99
N LYS A 740 -12.73 8.16 12.48
CA LYS A 740 -12.94 9.38 13.25
C LYS A 740 -14.01 10.24 12.60
N GLU A 741 -14.54 11.18 13.38
CA GLU A 741 -15.44 12.21 12.85
C GLU A 741 -14.70 13.11 11.85
N ASN A 742 -15.36 13.40 10.73
CA ASN A 742 -14.86 14.24 9.65
C ASN A 742 -15.92 15.28 9.27
N SER A 743 -15.58 16.56 9.42
CA SER A 743 -16.38 17.66 8.89
C SER A 743 -15.99 17.93 7.44
N VAL A 744 -16.96 17.96 6.53
CA VAL A 744 -16.78 18.31 5.12
C VAL A 744 -17.70 19.48 4.80
N ASN A 745 -17.13 20.58 4.34
CA ASN A 745 -17.86 21.80 4.01
C ASN A 745 -17.59 22.17 2.56
N LEU A 746 -18.65 22.59 1.86
CA LEU A 746 -18.57 23.14 0.51
C LEU A 746 -18.87 24.64 0.56
N GLY A 747 -17.96 25.45 0.06
CA GLY A 747 -18.06 26.90 0.05
C GLY A 747 -17.84 27.50 -1.33
N GLN A 748 -18.44 28.66 -1.59
CA GLN A 748 -18.23 29.46 -2.78
C GLN A 748 -17.82 30.88 -2.41
N VAL A 749 -17.14 31.57 -3.34
CA VAL A 749 -16.96 33.02 -3.27
C VAL A 749 -18.08 33.67 -4.06
N LEU A 750 -18.92 34.46 -3.39
CA LEU A 750 -20.01 35.24 -3.95
C LEU A 750 -19.72 36.72 -3.73
N ASN A 751 -19.61 37.52 -4.79
CA ASN A 751 -19.32 38.96 -4.68
C ASN A 751 -18.10 39.30 -3.79
N LYS A 752 -17.04 38.47 -3.86
CA LYS A 752 -15.81 38.53 -3.04
C LYS A 752 -15.94 38.08 -1.59
N ASP A 753 -17.15 37.75 -1.13
CA ASP A 753 -17.37 37.17 0.19
C ASP A 753 -17.48 35.64 0.11
N ARG A 754 -16.94 34.95 1.10
CA ARG A 754 -17.07 33.49 1.20
C ARG A 754 -18.40 33.13 1.85
N ILE A 755 -19.15 32.24 1.21
CA ILE A 755 -20.42 31.72 1.74
C ILE A 755 -20.45 30.19 1.63
N PHE A 756 -21.20 29.55 2.52
CA PHE A 756 -21.44 28.11 2.49
C PHE A 756 -22.45 27.74 1.39
N VAL A 757 -22.21 26.61 0.74
CA VAL A 757 -23.13 25.93 -0.17
C VAL A 757 -23.80 24.76 0.55
N ASP A 758 -23.00 23.89 1.15
CA ASP A 758 -23.47 22.72 1.90
C ASP A 758 -22.44 22.29 2.95
N TYR A 759 -22.84 21.44 3.90
CA TYR A 759 -21.94 20.84 4.89
C TYR A 759 -22.42 19.45 5.32
N MET A 760 -21.50 18.61 5.76
CA MET A 760 -21.76 17.29 6.30
C MET A 760 -20.73 16.95 7.38
N ASP A 761 -21.19 16.56 8.56
CA ASP A 761 -20.35 15.99 9.62
C ASP A 761 -20.51 14.46 9.59
N ALA A 762 -19.55 13.78 8.97
CA ALA A 762 -19.53 12.33 8.90
C ALA A 762 -19.01 11.78 10.24
N PRO A 763 -19.76 10.88 10.91
CA PRO A 763 -19.31 10.27 12.16
C PRO A 763 -18.12 9.33 11.92
N ALA A 764 -17.56 8.78 12.99
CA ALA A 764 -16.62 7.68 12.88
C ALA A 764 -17.33 6.45 12.29
N ILE A 765 -17.03 6.14 11.02
CA ILE A 765 -17.58 4.98 10.30
C ILE A 765 -16.49 3.94 10.01
N LYS A 766 -16.91 2.68 9.87
CA LYS A 766 -15.98 1.55 9.64
C LYS A 766 -15.43 1.60 8.21
N LYS A 767 -14.38 0.82 7.96
CA LYS A 767 -13.81 0.62 6.61
C LYS A 767 -14.89 0.23 5.59
N ASN A 768 -14.76 0.77 4.37
CA ASN A 768 -15.66 0.52 3.24
C ASN A 768 -17.14 0.86 3.48
N GLN A 769 -17.45 1.64 4.53
CA GLN A 769 -18.73 2.29 4.70
C GLN A 769 -18.61 3.77 4.31
N SER A 770 -19.73 4.34 3.88
CA SER A 770 -19.85 5.78 3.66
C SER A 770 -21.00 6.35 4.46
N TYR A 771 -20.97 7.66 4.67
CA TYR A 771 -22.05 8.42 5.28
C TYR A 771 -22.59 9.40 4.24
N GLY A 772 -23.89 9.42 4.03
CA GLY A 772 -24.47 10.19 2.95
C GLY A 772 -25.96 10.41 3.08
N ARG A 773 -26.54 11.11 2.12
CA ARG A 773 -27.98 11.42 2.09
C ARG A 773 -28.80 10.18 1.75
N SER A 774 -29.91 9.92 2.44
CA SER A 774 -30.71 8.69 2.28
C SER A 774 -31.24 8.46 0.85
N SER A 775 -31.38 9.54 0.11
CA SER A 775 -31.55 9.62 -1.34
C SER A 775 -30.86 10.90 -1.82
N ASP A 776 -30.52 11.00 -3.11
CA ASP A 776 -29.80 12.17 -3.64
C ASP A 776 -30.41 13.51 -3.20
N GLY A 777 -29.61 14.35 -2.54
CA GLY A 777 -30.03 15.67 -2.04
C GLY A 777 -31.01 15.67 -0.85
N ALA A 778 -31.36 14.53 -0.27
CA ALA A 778 -32.26 14.46 0.89
C ALA A 778 -31.63 15.03 2.16
N ALA A 779 -32.46 15.59 3.05
CA ALA A 779 -32.02 16.14 4.33
C ALA A 779 -31.58 15.06 5.33
N THR A 780 -32.14 13.85 5.23
CA THR A 780 -31.81 12.72 6.11
C THR A 780 -30.48 12.11 5.70
N LEU A 781 -29.59 11.90 6.68
CA LEU A 781 -28.30 11.24 6.50
C LEU A 781 -28.31 9.83 7.08
N VAL A 782 -27.61 8.90 6.44
CA VAL A 782 -27.55 7.48 6.79
C VAL A 782 -26.16 6.92 6.52
N THR A 783 -25.86 5.78 7.15
CA THR A 783 -24.65 5.01 6.87
C THR A 783 -24.95 3.96 5.79
N PHE A 784 -24.12 3.91 4.75
CA PHE A 784 -24.20 2.90 3.70
C PHE A 784 -23.20 1.80 3.96
N VAL A 785 -23.68 0.56 3.94
CA VAL A 785 -22.84 -0.65 3.94
C VAL A 785 -22.42 -1.01 2.51
N GLU A 786 -23.28 -0.70 1.53
CA GLU A 786 -22.97 -0.75 0.11
C GLU A 786 -23.00 0.66 -0.43
N THR A 787 -21.85 1.15 -0.88
CA THR A 787 -21.65 2.57 -1.21
C THR A 787 -22.03 2.87 -2.65
N THR A 788 -22.43 4.10 -2.94
CA THR A 788 -23.07 4.47 -4.21
C THR A 788 -22.27 5.45 -5.08
N PRO A 789 -20.92 5.42 -5.14
CA PRO A 789 -20.21 6.43 -5.91
C PRO A 789 -20.59 6.38 -7.40
N PHE A 790 -20.85 7.57 -7.95
CA PHE A 790 -21.36 7.86 -9.30
C PHE A 790 -22.80 7.44 -9.58
N ASP A 791 -23.49 6.83 -8.62
CA ASP A 791 -24.86 6.34 -8.75
C ASP A 791 -25.79 7.08 -7.81
N LYS A 792 -27.10 6.88 -7.99
CA LYS A 792 -28.09 7.42 -7.05
C LYS A 792 -27.98 6.74 -5.69
N ASN A 793 -28.02 7.53 -4.62
CA ASN A 793 -28.12 6.98 -3.27
C ASN A 793 -29.38 6.12 -3.14
N SER A 794 -29.19 4.86 -2.77
CA SER A 794 -30.25 3.88 -2.55
C SER A 794 -29.82 2.87 -1.47
N ASN A 795 -30.78 2.24 -0.78
CA ASN A 795 -30.53 1.15 0.20
C ASN A 795 -29.64 1.49 1.43
N GLY A 796 -29.49 2.76 1.82
CA GLY A 796 -28.80 3.12 3.06
C GLY A 796 -29.50 2.55 4.29
N LYS A 797 -28.75 1.97 5.23
CA LYS A 797 -29.31 1.52 6.52
C LYS A 797 -29.34 2.71 7.47
N VAL A 798 -30.51 2.99 8.02
CA VAL A 798 -30.62 3.93 9.15
C VAL A 798 -29.99 3.24 10.37
N GLU A 799 -28.73 3.54 10.65
CA GLU A 799 -28.25 3.41 12.03
C GLU A 799 -28.87 4.56 12.83
N THR A 800 -29.49 4.17 13.94
CA THR A 800 -30.35 4.98 14.81
C THR A 800 -29.85 6.41 14.99
N VAL A 801 -30.61 7.36 14.43
CA VAL A 801 -30.54 8.77 14.78
C VAL A 801 -30.90 8.86 16.26
N LEU A 802 -29.99 9.36 17.12
CA LEU A 802 -30.39 9.80 18.46
C LEU A 802 -31.56 10.79 18.28
N PRO A 803 -32.68 10.61 18.99
CA PRO A 803 -33.96 11.18 18.58
C PRO A 803 -33.89 12.71 18.49
N VAL A 804 -34.17 13.23 17.29
CA VAL A 804 -34.62 14.61 17.11
C VAL A 804 -36.01 14.69 17.73
N TYR A 805 -36.10 15.21 18.96
CA TYR A 805 -37.37 15.52 19.58
C TYR A 805 -38.08 16.61 18.77
N THR A 806 -39.12 16.21 18.03
CA THR A 806 -40.14 17.14 17.54
C THR A 806 -41.18 17.28 18.64
N TYR A 807 -41.08 18.35 19.43
CA TYR A 807 -42.11 18.68 20.41
C TYR A 807 -43.29 19.35 19.68
N THR A 808 -44.41 18.63 19.62
CA THR A 808 -45.73 19.19 19.35
C THR A 808 -46.28 19.67 20.67
N GLY A 809 -46.56 20.97 20.77
CA GLY A 809 -46.96 21.60 22.02
C GLY A 809 -48.30 21.08 22.54
N GLU A 810 -48.34 20.77 23.83
CA GLU A 810 -49.40 21.14 24.76
C GLU A 810 -48.95 20.77 26.19
N ASP A 811 -48.89 21.80 27.04
CA ASP A 811 -48.72 21.70 28.49
C ASP A 811 -50.04 21.19 29.10
N PRO A 812 -50.00 20.35 30.16
CA PRO A 812 -50.42 20.95 31.43
C PRO A 812 -49.72 20.41 32.70
N ASP A 813 -49.55 21.35 33.61
CA ASP A 813 -49.82 21.30 35.06
C ASP A 813 -48.83 20.63 36.03
N GLU A 814 -48.17 21.53 36.76
CA GLU A 814 -48.18 21.75 38.22
C GLU A 814 -48.04 20.59 39.24
N GLY A 815 -47.11 20.83 40.19
CA GLY A 815 -47.08 20.29 41.55
C GLY A 815 -45.93 19.31 41.78
N GLY A 816 -45.02 19.45 42.73
CA GLY A 816 -44.87 20.29 43.92
C GLY A 816 -43.92 19.55 44.88
N GLN A 817 -42.99 20.29 45.51
CA GLN A 817 -42.35 20.13 46.84
C GLN A 817 -42.11 18.71 47.44
N GLN A 818 -41.00 18.32 48.10
CA GLN A 818 -40.05 19.01 48.98
C GLN A 818 -39.02 17.96 49.54
N ASN A 819 -37.77 18.40 49.89
CA ASN A 819 -36.83 18.02 51.01
C ASN A 819 -36.47 16.53 51.37
N ASN A 820 -35.31 16.10 51.94
CA ASN A 820 -34.15 16.72 52.63
C ASN A 820 -32.95 15.71 52.81
N ASN A 821 -31.72 16.28 52.89
CA ASN A 821 -30.54 15.96 53.74
C ASN A 821 -29.64 14.69 53.58
N GLY A 822 -28.32 14.93 53.44
CA GLY A 822 -27.25 14.14 54.11
C GLY A 822 -25.91 13.91 53.36
N ASP A 823 -24.94 14.80 53.52
CA ASP A 823 -23.50 14.80 53.10
C ASP A 823 -22.62 13.76 53.87
N PRO A 824 -21.29 13.53 53.66
CA PRO A 824 -20.34 13.75 52.54
C PRO A 824 -19.50 12.50 52.13
N ASN A 825 -18.91 12.54 50.93
CA ASN A 825 -17.69 11.86 50.43
C ASN A 825 -17.90 11.02 49.17
N THR A 826 -17.71 11.61 47.98
CA THR A 826 -17.22 10.92 46.77
C THR A 826 -16.89 11.93 45.64
N PRO A 827 -16.28 11.49 44.53
CA PRO A 827 -14.94 11.83 44.03
C PRO A 827 -14.91 13.16 43.24
N VAL A 828 -13.69 13.55 42.83
CA VAL A 828 -13.39 14.67 41.92
C VAL A 828 -14.39 14.69 40.76
N SER A 829 -15.22 15.74 40.71
CA SER A 829 -16.27 15.94 39.73
C SER A 829 -15.70 16.05 38.33
N GLU A 830 -16.23 15.24 37.40
CA GLU A 830 -16.33 15.62 36.00
C GLU A 830 -16.77 17.08 35.91
N VAL A 831 -16.05 17.89 35.14
CA VAL A 831 -16.57 19.18 34.72
C VAL A 831 -17.81 18.86 33.92
N ALA A 832 -18.99 19.09 34.52
CA ALA A 832 -20.26 19.00 33.82
C ALA A 832 -20.13 19.85 32.55
N VAL A 833 -20.12 19.20 31.38
CA VAL A 833 -20.25 19.89 30.11
C VAL A 833 -21.61 20.56 30.20
N ALA A 834 -21.63 21.89 30.32
CA ALA A 834 -22.87 22.62 30.43
C ALA A 834 -23.71 22.32 29.17
N ASP A 835 -24.83 21.62 29.34
CA ASP A 835 -25.83 21.53 28.28
C ASP A 835 -26.31 22.96 28.01
N LEU A 836 -26.05 23.41 26.79
CA LEU A 836 -26.44 24.72 26.31
C LEU A 836 -27.13 24.56 24.96
N THR A 837 -28.38 25.02 24.88
CA THR A 837 -29.13 25.09 23.63
C THR A 837 -29.56 26.52 23.37
N VAL A 838 -29.63 26.88 22.09
CA VAL A 838 -29.83 28.25 21.63
C VAL A 838 -31.01 28.26 20.68
N TYR A 839 -32.15 28.81 21.11
CA TYR A 839 -33.42 28.74 20.37
C TYR A 839 -34.32 29.99 20.55
N PRO A 840 -35.20 30.32 19.59
CA PRO A 840 -35.31 29.73 18.27
C PRO A 840 -34.06 30.05 17.42
N ASN A 841 -33.63 29.10 16.61
CA ASN A 841 -32.52 29.27 15.68
C ASN A 841 -32.80 28.42 14.42
N PRO A 842 -33.27 29.02 13.31
CA PRO A 842 -33.23 30.45 13.00
C PRO A 842 -34.18 31.32 13.85
N THR A 843 -33.85 32.61 13.99
CA THR A 843 -34.60 33.62 14.77
C THR A 843 -35.00 34.83 13.92
N SER A 844 -36.03 35.57 14.34
CA SER A 844 -36.32 36.93 13.86
C SER A 844 -36.14 38.01 14.94
N ASP A 845 -36.59 37.84 16.19
CA ASP A 845 -36.56 38.95 17.16
C ASP A 845 -35.60 38.71 18.33
N TYR A 846 -35.38 37.46 18.74
CA TYR A 846 -34.51 37.14 19.86
C TYR A 846 -34.04 35.68 19.83
N VAL A 847 -32.97 35.37 20.55
CA VAL A 847 -32.55 33.98 20.82
C VAL A 847 -32.43 33.79 22.32
N ARG A 848 -32.89 32.65 22.82
CA ARG A 848 -32.72 32.23 24.21
C ARG A 848 -31.54 31.27 24.32
N ILE A 849 -30.75 31.47 25.36
CA ILE A 849 -29.68 30.58 25.77
C ILE A 849 -30.23 29.76 26.92
N ASP A 850 -30.64 28.53 26.62
CA ASP A 850 -31.10 27.59 27.63
C ASP A 850 -29.92 26.80 28.15
N SER A 851 -29.81 26.76 29.48
CA SER A 851 -28.70 26.14 30.19
C SER A 851 -29.16 25.79 31.60
N ASN A 852 -28.63 24.68 32.11
CA ASN A 852 -28.83 24.22 33.48
C ASN A 852 -28.20 25.15 34.56
N LEU A 853 -27.44 26.18 34.18
CA LEU A 853 -26.83 27.15 35.09
C LEU A 853 -27.52 28.52 35.00
N GLU A 854 -27.57 29.26 36.11
CA GLU A 854 -28.26 30.56 36.19
C GLU A 854 -27.43 31.74 35.65
N SER A 855 -26.10 31.71 35.83
CA SER A 855 -25.19 32.77 35.40
C SER A 855 -24.76 32.58 33.95
N VAL A 856 -25.45 33.29 33.04
CA VAL A 856 -25.11 33.33 31.60
C VAL A 856 -24.73 34.75 31.18
N SER A 857 -23.61 34.89 30.50
CA SER A 857 -23.28 36.12 29.77
C SER A 857 -22.97 35.82 28.31
N TYR A 858 -23.12 36.79 27.42
CA TYR A 858 -22.96 36.54 25.99
C TYR A 858 -22.35 37.70 25.23
N ALA A 859 -21.78 37.37 24.07
CA ALA A 859 -21.37 38.34 23.05
C ALA A 859 -21.65 37.78 21.64
N LEU A 860 -22.29 38.58 20.80
CA LEU A 860 -22.61 38.24 19.42
C LEU A 860 -21.61 38.90 18.47
N TYR A 861 -21.10 38.12 17.52
CA TYR A 861 -20.13 38.56 16.54
C TYR A 861 -20.63 38.31 15.12
N THR A 862 -20.22 39.16 14.19
CA THR A 862 -20.22 38.82 12.76
C THR A 862 -19.31 37.61 12.53
N ILE A 863 -19.50 36.92 11.41
CA ILE A 863 -18.58 35.83 11.02
C ILE A 863 -17.14 36.31 10.73
N SER A 864 -16.96 37.61 10.43
CA SER A 864 -15.64 38.24 10.29
C SER A 864 -14.98 38.60 11.63
N GLY A 865 -15.65 38.34 12.76
CA GLY A 865 -15.13 38.57 14.10
C GLY A 865 -15.38 39.96 14.68
N GLU A 866 -16.19 40.80 14.03
CA GLU A 866 -16.63 42.10 14.56
C GLU A 866 -17.70 41.89 15.64
N LYS A 867 -17.53 42.51 16.80
CA LYS A 867 -18.48 42.39 17.91
C LYS A 867 -19.68 43.31 17.68
N LEU A 868 -20.88 42.76 17.62
CA LEU A 868 -22.12 43.51 17.41
C LEU A 868 -22.78 43.92 18.73
N LEU A 869 -22.92 42.97 19.67
CA LEU A 869 -23.56 43.21 20.97
C LEU A 869 -23.04 42.26 22.05
N ALA A 870 -23.28 42.60 23.31
CA ALA A 870 -23.01 41.74 24.47
C ALA A 870 -23.97 42.07 25.62
N GLY A 871 -24.19 41.10 26.50
CA GLY A 871 -25.12 41.24 27.62
C GLY A 871 -24.98 40.14 28.67
N GLN A 872 -25.85 40.22 29.67
CA GLN A 872 -25.99 39.25 30.75
C GLN A 872 -27.43 38.74 30.73
N GLY A 873 -27.63 37.45 31.03
CA GLY A 873 -28.93 36.78 31.01
C GLY A 873 -29.09 35.80 29.84
N LYS A 874 -30.24 35.11 29.85
CA LYS A 874 -30.55 33.98 28.95
C LYS A 874 -31.30 34.39 27.67
N GLN A 875 -31.39 35.68 27.35
CA GLN A 875 -32.07 36.15 26.14
C GLN A 875 -31.22 37.22 25.43
N VAL A 876 -30.99 37.01 24.13
CA VAL A 876 -30.24 37.87 23.23
C VAL A 876 -31.24 38.56 22.30
N ASP A 877 -31.37 39.88 22.41
CA ASP A 877 -32.19 40.67 21.49
C ASP A 877 -31.52 40.76 20.12
N MET A 878 -32.25 40.33 19.08
CA MET A 878 -31.79 40.28 17.69
C MET A 878 -32.57 41.22 16.78
N SER A 879 -33.52 41.99 17.32
CA SER A 879 -34.44 42.84 16.53
C SER A 879 -33.72 43.87 15.65
N ASN A 880 -32.59 44.40 16.12
CA ASN A 880 -31.78 45.40 15.40
C ASN A 880 -30.56 44.80 14.67
N VAL A 881 -30.43 43.47 14.64
CA VAL A 881 -29.35 42.76 13.93
C VAL A 881 -29.82 42.44 12.50
N PRO A 882 -29.07 42.80 11.44
CA PRO A 882 -29.45 42.49 10.07
C PRO A 882 -29.64 40.99 9.81
N SER A 883 -30.47 40.60 8.84
CA SER A 883 -30.58 39.20 8.41
C SER A 883 -29.20 38.65 8.00
N GLY A 884 -28.83 37.48 8.51
CA GLY A 884 -27.46 36.97 8.36
C GLY A 884 -27.10 35.89 9.38
N MET A 885 -25.86 35.40 9.29
CA MET A 885 -25.31 34.38 10.19
C MET A 885 -24.33 35.03 11.17
N TYR A 886 -24.41 34.64 12.43
CA TYR A 886 -23.65 35.22 13.54
C TYR A 886 -23.07 34.14 14.44
N VAL A 887 -22.00 34.49 15.16
CA VAL A 887 -21.42 33.64 16.21
C VAL A 887 -21.81 34.22 17.57
N LEU A 888 -22.64 33.49 18.31
CA LEU A 888 -22.97 33.78 19.70
C LEU A 888 -21.97 33.08 20.61
N ARG A 889 -21.15 33.85 21.33
CA ARG A 889 -20.32 33.35 22.42
C ARG A 889 -21.13 33.41 23.69
N ALA A 890 -21.45 32.26 24.28
CA ALA A 890 -22.14 32.14 25.54
C ALA A 890 -21.16 31.66 26.62
N TYR A 891 -21.09 32.42 27.71
CA TYR A 891 -20.32 32.11 28.90
C TYR A 891 -21.29 31.60 29.96
N VAL A 892 -21.14 30.34 30.35
CA VAL A 892 -21.97 29.68 31.35
C VAL A 892 -21.07 29.24 32.51
N GLY A 893 -21.13 29.97 33.62
CA GLY A 893 -20.07 29.86 34.64
C GLY A 893 -18.70 30.23 34.06
N ASP A 894 -17.71 29.34 34.21
CA ASP A 894 -16.35 29.50 33.65
C ASP A 894 -16.19 28.90 32.24
N ALA A 895 -17.23 28.24 31.70
CA ALA A 895 -17.20 27.58 30.39
C ALA A 895 -17.63 28.53 29.27
N LEU A 896 -16.87 28.53 28.16
CA LEU A 896 -17.19 29.26 26.93
C LEU A 896 -17.68 28.28 25.86
N GLN A 897 -18.85 28.54 25.29
CA GLN A 897 -19.36 27.85 24.11
C GLN A 897 -19.69 28.84 22.99
N ASN A 898 -19.41 28.44 21.76
CA ASN A 898 -19.71 29.22 20.56
C ASN A 898 -20.86 28.57 19.81
N VAL A 899 -21.94 29.30 19.58
CA VAL A 899 -23.13 28.80 18.90
C VAL A 899 -23.45 29.66 17.68
N LYS A 900 -23.68 29.00 16.54
CA LYS A 900 -24.11 29.66 15.31
C LYS A 900 -25.56 30.13 15.47
N VAL A 901 -25.85 31.39 15.20
CA VAL A 901 -27.21 31.96 15.18
C VAL A 901 -27.53 32.44 13.77
N ILE A 902 -28.69 32.04 13.24
CA ILE A 902 -29.19 32.49 11.93
C ILE A 902 -30.34 33.49 12.17
N LYS A 903 -30.14 34.74 11.77
CA LYS A 903 -31.18 35.78 11.75
C LYS A 903 -31.87 35.79 10.38
N ARG A 904 -33.19 35.61 10.37
CA ARG A 904 -34.05 35.81 9.20
C ARG A 904 -34.45 37.27 9.07
#